data_AF-V6S7U5-F1
#
_entry.id   AF-V6S7U5-F1
#
_cell.length_a   1.000
_cell.length_b   1.000
_cell.length_c   1.000
_cell.angle_alpha   90.00
_cell.angle_beta   90.00
_cell.angle_gamma   90.00
#
_symmetry.space_group_name_H-M   'P 1'
#
loop_
_entity.id
_entity.type
_entity.pdbx_description
1 polymer ?
#
loop_
_entity_poly.entity_id
_entity_poly.type
_entity_poly.pdbx_seq_one_letter_code
_entity_poly.pdbx_strand_id
1 'polypeptide(L)'
;MATFELIPANSEILAIHAALLPIGPKGKVIIFGGDEHNQAQAGRDAYPANPTDVDNTRIYDADTKTIIGCTSPTTDVFCSGHAFLGDGRLVIGGGTESWEGGAGPGGGHGHGLGNFGGHQACWVYNYLRNNWDRIADFNFDNTFCKTGGGRWYPTLLTLPNGDLIAFSGHPSRRSDNWHNNDIPEKYSQTSQRWNWIKPTASALNFYPRIYLVKGGLLFICVAEDGTSRFYNPVTGDFEGASASAPVEDIYTGWDNTSVLLPLLPNENYRARILMCNDVNPKKIDLEAATLGWQNAGTRTGAAAGKVRKFGISTILPNGEILVLGGVDNSGLDTTAVLEPEVYEPGINWSTGTYSNVESWQSLAADPNSVARNYHSTNILLPDGSVFTAGSSHNVSSGDPATVGEMRMVIFKPDYFDNPSRPTLNSTAVSTTYGKQISIDTPDAGNIQRVALIRNGSNTHAFNPDQRYVGLNFIKFSADKLIASIPTDPSVLPPGYYMLWIINNAGLPCRLAKFIRIAFQNCEIITDHSTFSVLEIDAQPVGNAVFQNAFYVVYDGFLPSELNNFSVAPNITFNAVIGGASIADMSAIHVDTLYENPSLPPDVPQKVTFVFNIRFTSNNAFSFAELSKDVRISATLLQNTCEAIVNLTKAPNPYMVDGSTSWLSVDLRVFQMKEGGPTRATIAQGSSGNIFIGQLLDRFNDRSIYTTDEFHPFNDISTDLNTSQLEWLETSEGVRVFNYAVAKVRYKAPVPTPPSGANDAINVKVFFRLFNAAITNAIYNPNGNYNKAGTGGNTISVIGKEGGLITSIPFFAEPRVNYSASLMASQTDPRNMKTLPAKGNVESVVYFGCWLDFNQPGQMIPVNEDATHATSLVNLQTSVRGIHPCLIAEIYFEDDPTRVGATPGSSDNLSQRNLVIAHSDNPGSLSTHTVQHTFEIKPSQFSLPTNHHGHEMHMEAFDARKQRRGPDFLIIHWNNLPRDSKIVVYMPDVKTDDILALEDYARLSPTKIKKEDENSFSFISSDINYIPVPGGFQKNIPGLLTIELPNNIVKGQLFKVLVQQARFYGNARRIIGSFQFNIPVSTAERILKIEMRNLSILQYVRQTMATTDPWRLIFDRYITGVSDKVDGLGGNASNVPAAPDDRWLYNIDKDLPMADTIIKLFNHCCKRISFLLLIIFVILAILLIYLILKTE
;
A
#
# COMPACT_ATOMS: atom_id res chain seq x y z
N MET A 1 15.18 40.92 27.89
CA MET A 1 13.93 41.69 27.79
C MET A 1 13.33 41.35 26.47
N ALA A 2 12.10 40.83 26.48
CA ALA A 2 11.35 40.52 25.29
C ALA A 2 11.12 41.79 24.46
N THR A 3 11.07 41.64 23.14
CA THR A 3 10.91 42.77 22.20
C THR A 3 10.04 42.40 21.03
N PHE A 4 9.43 43.39 20.38
CA PHE A 4 8.75 43.23 19.10
C PHE A 4 9.59 43.80 17.96
N GLU A 5 9.77 43.01 16.90
CA GLU A 5 10.41 43.43 15.66
C GLU A 5 9.35 43.58 14.57
N LEU A 6 9.10 44.82 14.14
CA LEU A 6 8.23 45.10 12.99
C LEU A 6 8.91 44.64 11.70
N ILE A 7 8.21 43.83 10.89
CA ILE A 7 8.67 43.47 9.55
C ILE A 7 8.36 44.63 8.60
N PRO A 8 9.34 45.14 7.83
CA PRO A 8 9.12 46.30 6.96
C PRO A 8 8.08 46.07 5.85
N ALA A 9 8.01 44.86 5.30
CA ALA A 9 6.98 44.48 4.34
C ALA A 9 5.67 44.13 5.06
N ASN A 10 4.54 44.53 4.48
CA ASN A 10 3.23 44.06 4.94
C ASN A 10 2.94 42.65 4.39
N SER A 11 1.86 42.02 4.87
CA SER A 11 1.48 40.66 4.46
C SER A 11 0.87 40.56 3.06
N GLU A 12 0.67 41.69 2.35
CA GLU A 12 -0.09 41.84 1.10
C GLU A 12 -1.57 41.46 1.16
N ILE A 13 -1.94 40.55 2.06
CA ILE A 13 -3.30 40.05 2.33
C ILE A 13 -3.62 40.13 3.83
N LEU A 14 -4.89 40.08 4.21
CA LEU A 14 -5.30 39.93 5.61
C LEU A 14 -5.03 38.49 6.07
N ALA A 15 -4.05 38.32 6.95
CA ALA A 15 -3.57 37.02 7.42
C ALA A 15 -4.50 36.41 8.50
N ILE A 16 -5.71 36.01 8.10
CA ILE A 16 -6.76 35.43 8.97
C ILE A 16 -6.39 34.01 9.43
N HIS A 17 -5.70 33.27 8.57
CA HIS A 17 -5.19 31.93 8.83
C HIS A 17 -3.68 31.91 8.65
N ALA A 18 -2.96 31.14 9.47
CA ALA A 18 -1.53 30.96 9.35
C ALA A 18 -1.10 29.54 9.76
N ALA A 19 -0.10 28.97 9.09
CA ALA A 19 0.47 27.66 9.45
C ALA A 19 1.98 27.56 9.18
N LEU A 20 2.72 26.86 10.03
CA LEU A 20 4.16 26.66 9.88
C LEU A 20 4.49 25.49 8.94
N LEU A 21 5.12 25.79 7.81
CA LEU A 21 5.63 24.84 6.84
C LEU A 21 7.08 24.42 7.16
N PRO A 22 7.43 23.13 7.02
CA PRO A 22 8.76 22.60 7.31
C PRO A 22 9.77 22.84 6.17
N ILE A 23 9.81 24.06 5.62
CA ILE A 23 10.68 24.43 4.48
C ILE A 23 11.81 25.32 4.95
N GLY A 24 13.05 24.92 4.67
CA GLY A 24 14.24 25.69 5.03
C GLY A 24 14.57 25.63 6.52
N PRO A 25 15.71 26.21 6.94
CA PRO A 25 16.18 26.12 8.31
C PRO A 25 15.30 26.85 9.34
N LYS A 26 14.70 28.01 9.01
CA LYS A 26 13.76 28.71 9.90
C LYS A 26 12.30 28.51 9.56
N GLY A 27 11.98 27.63 8.61
CA GLY A 27 10.60 27.40 8.21
C GLY A 27 10.01 28.55 7.39
N LYS A 28 8.82 28.32 6.87
CA LYS A 28 7.99 29.34 6.22
C LYS A 28 6.60 29.32 6.81
N VAL A 29 5.91 30.46 6.84
CA VAL A 29 4.54 30.55 7.33
C VAL A 29 3.63 30.81 6.13
N ILE A 30 2.76 29.86 5.81
CA ILE A 30 1.68 30.12 4.85
C ILE A 30 0.59 30.93 5.55
N ILE A 31 0.11 31.97 4.89
CA ILE A 31 -0.97 32.85 5.35
C ILE A 31 -2.04 32.93 4.28
N PHE A 32 -3.31 32.95 4.67
CA PHE A 32 -4.43 33.08 3.75
C PHE A 32 -5.66 33.73 4.38
N GLY A 33 -6.46 34.39 3.54
CA GLY A 33 -7.62 35.18 3.96
C GLY A 33 -8.95 34.80 3.29
N GLY A 34 -8.95 34.08 2.17
CA GLY A 34 -10.18 33.85 1.39
C GLY A 34 -10.66 35.16 0.75
N ASP A 35 -11.93 35.50 0.90
CA ASP A 35 -12.48 36.84 0.58
C ASP A 35 -12.03 37.95 1.55
N GLU A 36 -11.17 37.65 2.52
CA GLU A 36 -10.60 38.60 3.47
C GLU A 36 -11.65 39.38 4.29
N HIS A 37 -12.86 38.83 4.45
CA HIS A 37 -14.00 39.52 5.04
C HIS A 37 -14.38 40.82 4.28
N ASN A 38 -14.11 40.84 2.97
CA ASN A 38 -14.38 41.94 2.05
C ASN A 38 -15.52 41.57 1.10
N GLN A 39 -16.64 42.27 1.24
CA GLN A 39 -17.81 42.01 0.42
C GLN A 39 -17.57 42.21 -1.10
N ALA A 40 -16.60 43.05 -1.48
CA ALA A 40 -16.25 43.21 -2.89
C ALA A 40 -15.59 41.97 -3.50
N GLN A 41 -14.99 41.12 -2.65
CA GLN A 41 -14.39 39.83 -3.02
C GLN A 41 -15.40 38.68 -2.86
N ALA A 42 -16.41 38.85 -1.98
CA ALA A 42 -17.50 37.89 -1.80
C ALA A 42 -18.48 37.90 -3.00
N GLY A 43 -18.36 36.91 -3.88
CA GLY A 43 -19.21 36.79 -5.07
C GLY A 43 -20.70 36.64 -4.73
N ARG A 44 -21.47 37.74 -4.79
CA ARG A 44 -22.92 37.70 -4.47
C ARG A 44 -23.75 36.86 -5.47
N ASP A 45 -23.31 36.72 -6.73
CA ASP A 45 -24.08 36.06 -7.80
C ASP A 45 -23.23 35.33 -8.86
N ALA A 46 -21.91 35.24 -8.69
CA ALA A 46 -21.03 34.53 -9.61
C ALA A 46 -20.57 33.23 -8.94
N TYR A 47 -21.26 32.12 -9.22
CA TYR A 47 -20.66 30.81 -9.07
C TYR A 47 -20.26 30.28 -10.46
N PRO A 48 -18.98 29.95 -10.69
CA PRO A 48 -17.86 30.16 -9.76
C PRO A 48 -17.50 31.64 -9.66
N ALA A 49 -17.00 32.07 -8.49
CA ALA A 49 -16.32 33.35 -8.35
C ALA A 49 -15.19 33.39 -9.39
N ASN A 50 -14.88 34.55 -9.96
CA ASN A 50 -13.73 34.63 -10.85
C ASN A 50 -12.49 34.22 -10.02
N PRO A 51 -11.68 33.23 -10.44
CA PRO A 51 -10.54 32.76 -9.65
C PRO A 51 -9.54 33.87 -9.26
N THR A 52 -9.58 35.01 -9.96
CA THR A 52 -8.80 36.22 -9.62
C THR A 52 -9.28 36.94 -8.35
N ASP A 53 -10.50 36.69 -7.88
CA ASP A 53 -11.12 37.41 -6.78
C ASP A 53 -10.76 36.80 -5.39
N VAL A 54 -10.17 35.60 -5.37
CA VAL A 54 -9.76 34.87 -4.15
C VAL A 54 -8.27 34.49 -4.15
N ASP A 55 -7.40 35.26 -4.83
CA ASP A 55 -5.95 35.05 -4.83
C ASP A 55 -5.23 35.56 -3.57
N ASN A 56 -5.76 35.16 -2.41
CA ASN A 56 -5.37 35.67 -1.10
C ASN A 56 -4.63 34.62 -0.27
N THR A 57 -3.60 34.02 -0.86
CA THR A 57 -2.61 33.16 -0.18
C THR A 57 -1.21 33.70 -0.39
N ARG A 58 -0.42 33.81 0.68
CA ARG A 58 0.98 34.24 0.66
C ARG A 58 1.83 33.37 1.57
N ILE A 59 3.14 33.42 1.40
CA ILE A 59 4.10 32.73 2.25
C ILE A 59 5.08 33.75 2.83
N TYR A 60 5.15 33.85 4.14
CA TYR A 60 6.22 34.54 4.84
C TYR A 60 7.42 33.60 5.01
N ASP A 61 8.57 33.98 4.45
CA ASP A 61 9.82 33.25 4.60
C ASP A 61 10.59 33.78 5.82
N ALA A 62 10.73 32.97 6.88
CA ALA A 62 11.32 33.41 8.14
C ALA A 62 12.85 33.60 8.07
N ASP A 63 13.51 33.04 7.06
CA ASP A 63 14.94 33.21 6.84
C ASP A 63 15.25 34.56 6.20
N THR A 64 14.53 34.89 5.13
CA THR A 64 14.73 36.11 4.34
C THR A 64 13.87 37.29 4.81
N LYS A 65 12.85 37.02 5.64
CA LYS A 65 11.85 37.98 6.12
C LYS A 65 11.04 38.64 4.99
N THR A 66 10.78 37.90 3.92
CA THR A 66 10.04 38.37 2.74
C THR A 66 8.73 37.63 2.54
N ILE A 67 7.78 38.26 1.84
CA ILE A 67 6.58 37.61 1.31
C ILE A 67 6.88 36.98 -0.06
N ILE A 68 6.38 35.77 -0.26
CA ILE A 68 6.47 34.98 -1.49
C ILE A 68 5.05 34.67 -1.96
N GLY A 69 4.79 34.86 -3.25
CA GLY A 69 3.54 34.46 -3.88
C GLY A 69 3.41 32.94 -4.05
N CYS A 70 2.19 32.45 -3.95
CA CYS A 70 1.82 31.07 -4.26
C CYS A 70 0.42 31.04 -4.86
N THR A 71 0.01 29.90 -5.41
CA THR A 71 -1.39 29.73 -5.84
C THR A 71 -2.32 29.81 -4.64
N SER A 72 -3.57 30.19 -4.88
CA SER A 72 -4.66 30.14 -3.90
C SER A 72 -5.69 29.08 -4.28
N PRO A 73 -6.46 28.53 -3.31
CA PRO A 73 -7.64 27.72 -3.61
C PRO A 73 -8.61 28.47 -4.52
N THR A 74 -9.30 27.76 -5.43
CA THR A 74 -10.29 28.41 -6.33
C THR A 74 -11.66 28.58 -5.69
N THR A 75 -11.82 28.23 -4.42
CA THR A 75 -13.01 28.46 -3.61
C THR A 75 -12.64 29.30 -2.40
N ASP A 76 -13.59 30.05 -1.87
CA ASP A 76 -13.34 30.92 -0.74
C ASP A 76 -13.13 30.13 0.56
N VAL A 77 -11.90 30.18 1.07
CA VAL A 77 -11.45 29.51 2.29
C VAL A 77 -11.53 30.40 3.53
N PHE A 78 -12.12 31.60 3.42
CA PHE A 78 -12.44 32.42 4.58
C PHE A 78 -13.26 31.57 5.56
N CYS A 79 -12.84 31.54 6.83
CA CYS A 79 -13.52 30.81 7.90
C CYS A 79 -13.48 29.27 7.77
N SER A 80 -12.52 28.75 7.02
CA SER A 80 -12.26 27.31 6.93
C SER A 80 -11.51 26.77 8.16
N GLY A 81 -11.62 25.46 8.40
CA GLY A 81 -10.79 24.76 9.36
C GLY A 81 -9.59 24.11 8.68
N HIS A 82 -8.50 23.89 9.41
CA HIS A 82 -7.28 23.33 8.84
C HIS A 82 -6.44 22.55 9.84
N ALA A 83 -5.79 21.48 9.36
CA ALA A 83 -4.88 20.64 10.13
C ALA A 83 -3.85 19.98 9.22
N PHE A 84 -2.71 19.56 9.78
CA PHE A 84 -1.69 18.82 9.04
C PHE A 84 -2.01 17.33 8.93
N LEU A 85 -1.83 16.78 7.73
CA LEU A 85 -1.77 15.35 7.50
C LEU A 85 -0.52 14.74 8.14
N GLY A 86 -0.53 13.42 8.36
CA GLY A 86 0.64 12.67 8.82
C GLY A 86 1.88 12.74 7.91
N ASP A 87 1.71 13.10 6.65
CA ASP A 87 2.79 13.38 5.70
C ASP A 87 3.30 14.84 5.75
N GLY A 88 2.63 15.70 6.52
CA GLY A 88 2.98 17.09 6.71
C GLY A 88 2.35 18.08 5.74
N ARG A 89 1.51 17.64 4.79
CA ARG A 89 0.73 18.55 3.96
C ARG A 89 -0.41 19.17 4.77
N LEU A 90 -0.72 20.43 4.49
CA LEU A 90 -1.78 21.17 5.19
C LEU A 90 -3.10 20.94 4.45
N VAL A 91 -4.13 20.46 5.13
CA VAL A 91 -5.48 20.39 4.58
C VAL A 91 -6.31 21.54 5.11
N ILE A 92 -7.05 22.17 4.21
CA ILE A 92 -8.13 23.11 4.51
C ILE A 92 -9.45 22.42 4.18
N GLY A 93 -10.42 22.52 5.08
CA GLY A 93 -11.77 22.05 4.88
C GLY A 93 -12.79 23.16 5.13
N GLY A 94 -13.67 23.37 4.17
CA GLY A 94 -14.77 24.30 4.26
C GLY A 94 -14.39 25.73 3.87
N GLY A 95 -15.12 26.68 4.41
CA GLY A 95 -15.01 28.10 4.06
C GLY A 95 -16.38 28.73 3.89
N THR A 96 -16.48 29.82 3.12
CA THR A 96 -17.77 30.47 2.86
C THR A 96 -18.19 30.34 1.39
N GLU A 97 -19.47 30.09 1.15
CA GLU A 97 -20.06 30.13 -0.20
C GLU A 97 -20.50 31.54 -0.59
N SER A 98 -20.96 32.32 0.39
CA SER A 98 -21.47 33.68 0.21
C SER A 98 -21.86 34.28 1.55
N TRP A 99 -21.92 35.62 1.62
CA TRP A 99 -22.52 36.33 2.75
C TRP A 99 -23.23 37.63 2.36
N GLU A 100 -24.31 37.95 3.08
CA GLU A 100 -25.09 39.18 2.88
C GLU A 100 -24.55 40.29 3.79
N GLY A 101 -23.77 41.21 3.23
CA GLY A 101 -23.19 42.35 3.96
C GLY A 101 -24.19 43.45 4.35
N GLY A 102 -25.23 43.09 5.09
CA GLY A 102 -26.03 44.01 5.86
C GLY A 102 -25.73 43.84 7.33
N ALA A 103 -25.26 44.91 8.00
CA ALA A 103 -25.42 45.02 9.44
C ALA A 103 -26.92 44.83 9.74
N GLY A 104 -27.28 43.81 10.53
CA GLY A 104 -28.64 43.69 11.04
C GLY A 104 -29.06 44.98 11.77
N PRO A 105 -30.36 45.23 11.95
CA PRO A 105 -30.82 46.43 12.64
C PRO A 105 -30.22 46.45 14.06
N GLY A 106 -29.18 47.27 14.28
CA GLY A 106 -28.39 47.24 15.51
C GLY A 106 -26.87 47.39 15.34
N GLY A 107 -26.32 47.36 14.12
CA GLY A 107 -24.90 47.68 13.88
C GLY A 107 -23.89 46.61 14.30
N GLY A 108 -24.33 45.38 14.56
CA GLY A 108 -23.46 44.24 14.86
C GLY A 108 -23.28 43.27 13.69
N HIS A 109 -22.10 42.62 13.62
CA HIS A 109 -21.84 41.45 12.78
C HIS A 109 -22.71 40.27 13.26
N GLY A 110 -23.81 40.01 12.57
CA GLY A 110 -24.72 38.91 12.93
C GLY A 110 -24.16 37.57 12.44
N HIS A 111 -23.74 36.71 13.35
CA HIS A 111 -23.42 35.29 13.09
C HIS A 111 -24.70 34.41 12.98
N GLY A 112 -25.81 35.02 12.58
CA GLY A 112 -27.12 34.38 12.51
C GLY A 112 -27.31 33.56 11.24
N LEU A 113 -28.19 32.56 11.33
CA LEU A 113 -28.60 31.72 10.21
C LEU A 113 -29.08 32.57 9.04
N GLY A 114 -28.45 32.36 7.90
CA GLY A 114 -28.58 33.25 6.78
C GLY A 114 -27.24 33.89 6.44
N ASN A 115 -26.64 34.65 7.35
CA ASN A 115 -25.70 35.68 6.93
C ASN A 115 -24.43 35.16 6.23
N PHE A 116 -23.95 33.96 6.56
CA PHE A 116 -22.81 33.27 5.92
C PHE A 116 -23.26 31.86 5.48
N GLY A 117 -22.87 31.37 4.31
CA GLY A 117 -23.11 29.98 3.91
C GLY A 117 -21.81 29.16 4.02
N GLY A 118 -21.84 27.96 4.61
CA GLY A 118 -20.65 27.10 4.65
C GLY A 118 -20.37 26.39 3.32
N HIS A 119 -19.09 26.34 2.91
CA HIS A 119 -18.64 25.65 1.70
C HIS A 119 -18.25 24.19 2.00
N GLN A 120 -18.47 23.27 1.07
CA GLN A 120 -18.04 21.86 1.21
C GLN A 120 -16.60 21.57 0.73
N ALA A 121 -15.93 22.55 0.10
CA ALA A 121 -14.69 22.30 -0.61
C ALA A 121 -13.55 22.04 0.35
N CYS A 122 -12.70 21.07 -0.01
CA CYS A 122 -11.48 20.78 0.72
C CYS A 122 -10.28 20.85 -0.21
N TRP A 123 -9.16 21.33 0.32
CA TRP A 123 -7.92 21.55 -0.41
C TRP A 123 -6.73 21.05 0.39
N VAL A 124 -5.68 20.60 -0.31
CA VAL A 124 -4.40 20.24 0.31
C VAL A 124 -3.29 21.12 -0.27
N TYR A 125 -2.45 21.68 0.59
CA TYR A 125 -1.27 22.44 0.18
C TYR A 125 -0.04 21.54 0.09
N ASN A 126 0.56 21.51 -1.09
CA ASN A 126 1.73 20.73 -1.42
C ASN A 126 2.97 21.60 -1.29
N TYR A 127 3.54 21.61 -0.09
CA TYR A 127 4.55 22.58 0.32
C TYR A 127 5.88 22.49 -0.46
N LEU A 128 6.22 21.32 -1.03
CA LEU A 128 7.40 21.19 -1.92
C LEU A 128 7.13 21.66 -3.36
N ARG A 129 5.86 21.64 -3.79
CA ARG A 129 5.43 22.06 -5.14
C ARG A 129 4.92 23.50 -5.19
N ASN A 130 4.70 24.12 -4.03
CA ASN A 130 4.15 25.45 -3.87
C ASN A 130 2.77 25.63 -4.54
N ASN A 131 1.88 24.64 -4.39
CA ASN A 131 0.54 24.69 -4.98
C ASN A 131 -0.56 24.05 -4.11
N TRP A 132 -1.81 24.46 -4.33
CA TRP A 132 -3.00 23.80 -3.78
C TRP A 132 -3.58 22.80 -4.78
N ASP A 133 -3.94 21.61 -4.29
CA ASP A 133 -4.72 20.63 -5.04
C ASP A 133 -6.09 20.46 -4.35
N ARG A 134 -7.18 20.39 -5.14
CA ARG A 134 -8.52 20.09 -4.61
C ARG A 134 -8.60 18.62 -4.23
N ILE A 135 -9.15 18.31 -3.06
CA ILE A 135 -9.37 16.94 -2.58
C ILE A 135 -10.88 16.66 -2.47
N ALA A 136 -11.26 15.49 -1.95
CA ALA A 136 -12.67 15.15 -1.75
C ALA A 136 -13.37 16.21 -0.89
N ASP A 137 -14.54 16.65 -1.34
CA ASP A 137 -15.42 17.56 -0.60
C ASP A 137 -16.01 16.85 0.63
N PHE A 138 -16.45 17.62 1.62
CA PHE A 138 -17.28 17.09 2.71
C PHE A 138 -18.53 16.39 2.16
N ASN A 139 -18.98 15.35 2.85
CA ASN A 139 -20.17 14.60 2.43
C ASN A 139 -21.45 15.41 2.70
N PHE A 140 -22.48 15.10 1.92
CA PHE A 140 -23.83 15.63 2.12
C PHE A 140 -24.85 14.49 2.07
N ASP A 141 -25.93 14.61 2.85
CA ASP A 141 -27.00 13.64 2.87
C ASP A 141 -28.03 13.94 1.77
N ASN A 142 -28.06 13.09 0.74
CA ASN A 142 -28.95 13.22 -0.41
C ASN A 142 -30.41 12.79 -0.13
N THR A 143 -30.69 12.21 1.05
CA THR A 143 -32.02 11.70 1.41
C THR A 143 -32.97 12.80 1.91
N PHE A 144 -32.42 13.83 2.55
CA PHE A 144 -33.18 14.97 3.07
C PHE A 144 -33.00 16.25 2.23
N CYS A 145 -31.85 16.40 1.56
CA CYS A 145 -31.63 17.53 0.67
C CYS A 145 -30.73 17.20 -0.52
N LYS A 146 -31.00 17.83 -1.68
CA LYS A 146 -30.15 17.69 -2.89
C LYS A 146 -28.90 18.59 -2.87
N THR A 147 -28.73 19.43 -1.85
CA THR A 147 -27.63 20.40 -1.65
C THR A 147 -27.33 20.53 -0.15
N GLY A 148 -26.06 20.45 0.30
CA GLY A 148 -25.71 20.50 1.73
C GLY A 148 -24.25 20.11 2.01
N GLY A 149 -23.90 19.83 3.28
CA GLY A 149 -22.57 19.31 3.67
C GLY A 149 -21.46 20.35 3.90
N GLY A 150 -21.72 21.62 3.58
CA GLY A 150 -20.77 22.71 3.82
C GLY A 150 -20.46 22.96 5.29
N ARG A 151 -19.27 23.54 5.55
CA ARG A 151 -18.83 23.92 6.90
C ARG A 151 -18.17 25.29 6.90
N TRP A 152 -18.79 26.26 7.57
CA TRP A 152 -18.18 27.51 7.99
C TRP A 152 -17.86 27.45 9.49
N TYR A 153 -16.62 27.75 9.87
CA TYR A 153 -16.07 27.54 11.23
C TYR A 153 -15.94 26.09 11.74
N PRO A 154 -15.48 25.13 10.93
CA PRO A 154 -15.17 23.81 11.45
C PRO A 154 -13.81 23.79 12.20
N THR A 155 -13.69 22.94 13.22
CA THR A 155 -12.37 22.53 13.72
C THR A 155 -11.92 21.27 12.99
N LEU A 156 -10.73 21.28 12.41
CA LEU A 156 -10.04 20.09 11.92
C LEU A 156 -8.95 19.67 12.90
N LEU A 157 -8.75 18.36 13.05
CA LEU A 157 -7.75 17.78 13.94
C LEU A 157 -7.15 16.52 13.34
N THR A 158 -5.85 16.32 13.52
CA THR A 158 -5.16 15.08 13.14
C THR A 158 -5.38 13.97 14.16
N LEU A 159 -5.75 12.79 13.70
CA LEU A 159 -5.97 11.58 14.48
C LEU A 159 -4.66 10.77 14.66
N PRO A 160 -4.61 9.78 15.58
CA PRO A 160 -3.40 8.99 15.82
C PRO A 160 -2.88 8.23 14.58
N ASN A 161 -3.74 7.90 13.63
CA ASN A 161 -3.35 7.24 12.37
C ASN A 161 -2.83 8.23 11.31
N GLY A 162 -2.93 9.55 11.54
CA GLY A 162 -2.52 10.60 10.60
C GLY A 162 -3.66 11.15 9.73
N ASP A 163 -4.83 10.52 9.77
CA ASP A 163 -6.06 11.04 9.15
C ASP A 163 -6.55 12.32 9.84
N LEU A 164 -7.52 12.99 9.23
CA LEU A 164 -8.15 14.16 9.82
C LEU A 164 -9.57 13.88 10.22
N ILE A 165 -10.04 14.56 11.26
CA ILE A 165 -11.45 14.63 11.62
C ILE A 165 -11.90 16.09 11.58
N ALA A 166 -13.11 16.33 11.08
CA ALA A 166 -13.77 17.63 11.06
C ALA A 166 -14.99 17.63 11.99
N PHE A 167 -15.13 18.67 12.78
CA PHE A 167 -16.25 18.90 13.70
C PHE A 167 -16.93 20.24 13.44
N SER A 168 -18.25 20.25 13.65
CA SER A 168 -19.09 21.45 13.61
C SER A 168 -18.98 22.22 12.28
N GLY A 169 -19.32 23.49 12.34
CA GLY A 169 -19.48 24.40 11.22
C GLY A 169 -20.89 24.33 10.67
N HIS A 170 -21.45 25.47 10.29
CA HIS A 170 -22.83 25.47 9.77
C HIS A 170 -22.87 25.27 8.24
N PRO A 171 -23.95 24.65 7.73
CA PRO A 171 -24.12 24.31 6.31
C PRO A 171 -24.55 25.50 5.43
N SER A 172 -24.69 25.24 4.13
CA SER A 172 -25.13 26.23 3.12
C SER A 172 -26.55 26.77 3.37
N ARG A 173 -26.77 28.05 3.06
CA ARG A 173 -27.99 28.83 3.33
C ARG A 173 -29.27 28.32 2.64
N ARG A 174 -29.18 27.43 1.65
CA ARG A 174 -30.27 27.19 0.69
C ARG A 174 -31.23 26.08 1.05
N SER A 175 -30.95 25.22 2.05
CA SER A 175 -31.80 24.04 2.23
C SER A 175 -31.65 23.20 3.51
N ASP A 176 -30.93 23.64 4.55
CA ASP A 176 -30.81 22.87 5.79
C ASP A 176 -31.57 23.53 6.95
N ASN A 177 -32.63 22.87 7.44
CA ASN A 177 -33.41 23.29 8.61
C ASN A 177 -32.85 22.72 9.92
N TRP A 178 -31.79 21.90 9.86
CA TRP A 178 -31.05 21.37 10.99
C TRP A 178 -29.64 21.98 11.00
N HIS A 179 -29.32 22.67 12.07
CA HIS A 179 -28.11 23.50 12.16
C HIS A 179 -26.96 22.71 12.82
N ASN A 180 -25.71 23.15 12.59
CA ASN A 180 -24.46 22.78 13.30
C ASN A 180 -23.61 21.60 12.78
N ASN A 181 -23.95 20.96 11.66
CA ASN A 181 -23.15 19.87 11.06
C ASN A 181 -22.59 18.88 12.12
N ASP A 182 -23.54 18.35 12.90
CA ASP A 182 -23.37 17.51 14.10
C ASP A 182 -22.80 16.12 13.80
N ILE A 183 -22.53 15.83 12.54
CA ILE A 183 -21.93 14.56 12.10
C ILE A 183 -20.45 14.81 11.86
N PRO A 184 -19.55 14.34 12.74
CA PRO A 184 -18.13 14.42 12.45
C PRO A 184 -17.78 13.59 11.23
N GLU A 185 -16.79 14.07 10.48
CA GLU A 185 -16.31 13.41 9.27
C GLU A 185 -14.82 13.14 9.36
N LYS A 186 -14.40 11.94 8.99
CA LYS A 186 -12.99 11.55 8.95
C LYS A 186 -12.47 11.50 7.52
N TYR A 187 -11.46 12.29 7.20
CA TYR A 187 -10.73 12.21 5.94
C TYR A 187 -9.63 11.15 6.03
N SER A 188 -9.77 10.09 5.24
CA SER A 188 -8.74 9.06 5.06
C SER A 188 -7.77 9.47 3.94
N GLN A 189 -6.48 9.56 4.27
CA GLN A 189 -5.44 9.89 3.28
C GLN A 189 -5.30 8.81 2.22
N THR A 190 -5.48 7.57 2.65
CA THR A 190 -5.28 6.38 1.84
C THR A 190 -6.41 6.25 0.82
N SER A 191 -7.67 6.24 1.26
CA SER A 191 -8.83 6.19 0.36
C SER A 191 -9.14 7.52 -0.35
N GLN A 192 -8.55 8.63 0.11
CA GLN A 192 -8.81 10.00 -0.31
C GLN A 192 -10.29 10.39 -0.22
N ARG A 193 -10.97 10.01 0.87
CA ARG A 193 -12.41 10.25 1.08
C ARG A 193 -12.71 10.69 2.50
N TRP A 194 -13.76 11.50 2.64
CA TRP A 194 -14.41 11.74 3.92
C TRP A 194 -15.40 10.62 4.22
N ASN A 195 -15.42 10.12 5.45
CA ASN A 195 -16.36 9.13 5.94
C ASN A 195 -17.10 9.67 7.16
N TRP A 196 -18.41 9.48 7.23
CA TRP A 196 -19.20 9.82 8.41
C TRP A 196 -18.81 8.96 9.61
N ILE A 197 -18.77 9.56 10.79
CA ILE A 197 -18.70 8.84 12.06
C ILE A 197 -20.09 8.87 12.69
N LYS A 198 -20.64 7.69 12.99
CA LYS A 198 -21.94 7.51 13.65
C LYS A 198 -21.74 6.76 14.98
N PRO A 199 -22.52 7.07 16.04
CA PRO A 199 -23.61 8.06 16.09
C PRO A 199 -23.13 9.52 16.02
N THR A 200 -24.08 10.43 15.77
CA THR A 200 -23.81 11.87 15.61
C THR A 200 -23.28 12.45 16.93
N ALA A 201 -22.27 13.31 16.86
CA ALA A 201 -21.89 14.11 18.02
C ALA A 201 -23.09 15.01 18.41
N SER A 202 -23.31 15.27 19.69
CA SER A 202 -24.23 16.34 20.09
C SER A 202 -23.78 17.68 19.47
N ALA A 203 -24.69 18.62 19.25
CA ALA A 203 -24.37 19.91 18.66
C ALA A 203 -23.18 20.60 19.35
N LEU A 204 -22.22 21.06 18.54
CA LEU A 204 -20.98 21.69 18.98
C LEU A 204 -20.92 23.12 18.44
N ASN A 205 -20.47 24.05 19.28
CA ASN A 205 -20.19 25.43 18.89
C ASN A 205 -19.14 25.52 17.76
N PHE A 206 -19.10 26.67 17.08
CA PHE A 206 -18.09 27.01 16.07
C PHE A 206 -16.66 26.93 16.58
N TYR A 207 -15.74 26.46 15.72
CA TYR A 207 -14.35 26.16 16.05
C TYR A 207 -14.18 25.50 17.43
N PRO A 208 -14.86 24.37 17.70
CA PRO A 208 -14.84 23.78 19.02
C PRO A 208 -13.40 23.49 19.47
N ARG A 209 -13.11 23.75 20.75
CA ARG A 209 -11.78 23.53 21.34
C ARG A 209 -11.65 22.05 21.67
N ILE A 210 -11.03 21.31 20.75
CA ILE A 210 -10.91 19.86 20.81
C ILE A 210 -9.44 19.46 20.83
N TYR A 211 -9.09 18.51 21.69
CA TYR A 211 -7.73 17.99 21.81
C TYR A 211 -7.70 16.48 21.70
N LEU A 212 -6.84 15.96 20.81
CA LEU A 212 -6.47 14.55 20.83
C LEU A 212 -5.59 14.30 22.05
N VAL A 213 -6.04 13.39 22.90
CA VAL A 213 -5.37 13.00 24.14
C VAL A 213 -4.96 11.53 24.10
N LYS A 214 -4.17 11.13 25.09
CA LYS A 214 -3.69 9.76 25.25
C LYS A 214 -4.83 8.74 25.18
N GLY A 215 -4.60 7.61 24.51
CA GLY A 215 -5.61 6.57 24.31
C GLY A 215 -6.49 6.76 23.07
N GLY A 216 -6.31 7.84 22.31
CA GLY A 216 -6.97 8.07 21.03
C GLY A 216 -8.31 8.81 21.12
N LEU A 217 -8.74 9.16 22.34
CA LEU A 217 -9.93 9.95 22.58
C LEU A 217 -9.70 11.43 22.28
N LEU A 218 -10.78 12.13 21.94
CA LEU A 218 -10.82 13.57 21.74
C LEU A 218 -11.51 14.22 22.94
N PHE A 219 -10.83 15.14 23.62
CA PHE A 219 -11.44 15.92 24.70
C PHE A 219 -12.05 17.20 24.14
N ILE A 220 -13.37 17.35 24.30
CA ILE A 220 -14.12 18.54 23.93
C ILE A 220 -14.19 19.43 25.18
N CYS A 221 -13.61 20.64 25.09
CA CYS A 221 -13.58 21.53 26.24
C CYS A 221 -14.96 22.08 26.60
N VAL A 222 -15.77 22.44 25.61
CA VAL A 222 -17.13 22.95 25.81
C VAL A 222 -18.03 22.46 24.67
N ALA A 223 -19.04 21.68 25.02
CA ALA A 223 -20.17 21.33 24.15
C ALA A 223 -21.33 22.34 24.34
N GLU A 224 -22.30 22.37 23.43
CA GLU A 224 -23.41 23.35 23.49
C GLU A 224 -24.30 23.21 24.75
N ASP A 225 -24.38 22.02 25.34
CA ASP A 225 -25.12 21.79 26.58
C ASP A 225 -24.35 22.19 27.86
N GLY A 226 -23.20 22.86 27.71
CA GLY A 226 -22.40 23.36 28.84
C GLY A 226 -21.54 22.31 29.53
N THR A 227 -21.18 21.22 28.85
CA THR A 227 -20.32 20.17 29.40
C THR A 227 -18.97 20.03 28.68
N SER A 228 -17.96 19.56 29.41
CA SER A 228 -16.68 19.08 28.89
C SER A 228 -16.68 17.55 28.93
N ARG A 229 -16.27 16.86 27.85
CA ARG A 229 -16.37 15.39 27.76
C ARG A 229 -15.43 14.78 26.71
N PHE A 230 -15.22 13.47 26.77
CA PHE A 230 -14.44 12.75 25.77
C PHE A 230 -15.33 12.15 24.68
N TYR A 231 -14.83 12.19 23.44
CA TYR A 231 -15.43 11.62 22.26
C TYR A 231 -14.49 10.58 21.66
N ASN A 232 -15.02 9.42 21.28
CA ASN A 232 -14.28 8.36 20.64
C ASN A 232 -14.40 8.49 19.10
N PRO A 233 -13.32 8.87 18.39
CA PRO A 233 -13.34 9.07 16.94
C PRO A 233 -13.36 7.77 16.13
N VAL A 234 -13.47 6.61 16.78
CA VAL A 234 -13.63 5.31 16.12
C VAL A 234 -15.08 4.85 16.20
N THR A 235 -15.66 4.84 17.41
CA THR A 235 -17.05 4.38 17.65
C THR A 235 -18.09 5.46 17.41
N GLY A 236 -17.70 6.73 17.47
CA GLY A 236 -18.63 7.86 17.40
C GLY A 236 -19.33 8.20 18.72
N ASP A 237 -19.01 7.47 19.80
CA ASP A 237 -19.65 7.64 21.10
C ASP A 237 -18.91 8.61 22.02
N PHE A 238 -19.65 9.21 22.95
CA PHE A 238 -19.06 9.87 24.11
C PHE A 238 -18.76 8.84 25.20
N GLU A 239 -17.56 8.86 25.75
CA GLU A 239 -17.10 7.87 26.71
C GLU A 239 -16.38 8.54 27.90
N GLY A 240 -16.28 7.82 29.03
CA GLY A 240 -15.56 8.31 30.20
C GLY A 240 -16.27 9.39 31.01
N ALA A 241 -15.50 10.10 31.84
CA ALA A 241 -16.01 11.14 32.74
C ALA A 241 -16.31 12.45 31.99
N SER A 242 -17.31 13.19 32.45
CA SER A 242 -17.62 14.55 32.02
C SER A 242 -17.52 15.54 33.17
N ALA A 243 -17.45 16.83 32.83
CA ALA A 243 -17.46 17.93 33.78
C ALA A 243 -18.36 19.06 33.27
N SER A 244 -18.83 19.94 34.15
CA SER A 244 -19.40 21.22 33.73
C SER A 244 -18.31 22.07 33.08
N ALA A 245 -18.64 22.73 31.97
CA ALA A 245 -17.77 23.73 31.35
C ALA A 245 -17.53 24.92 32.32
N PRO A 246 -16.48 25.75 32.10
CA PRO A 246 -16.29 26.97 32.87
C PRO A 246 -17.54 27.86 32.81
N VAL A 247 -17.87 28.50 33.93
CA VAL A 247 -19.09 29.30 34.08
C VAL A 247 -18.99 30.68 33.44
N GLU A 248 -17.78 31.15 33.14
CA GLU A 248 -17.55 32.45 32.54
C GLU A 248 -17.92 32.45 31.05
N ASP A 249 -18.77 33.41 30.64
CA ASP A 249 -19.36 33.48 29.29
C ASP A 249 -18.30 33.44 28.16
N ILE A 250 -17.13 34.04 28.36
CA ILE A 250 -16.08 34.06 27.32
C ILE A 250 -15.54 32.66 26.97
N TYR A 251 -15.58 31.71 27.91
CA TYR A 251 -15.07 30.35 27.69
C TYR A 251 -16.06 29.45 26.96
N THR A 252 -17.33 29.84 26.85
CA THR A 252 -18.35 29.07 26.12
C THR A 252 -18.43 29.47 24.65
N GLY A 253 -17.88 30.63 24.27
CA GLY A 253 -17.89 31.17 22.91
C GLY A 253 -16.79 30.65 21.97
N TRP A 254 -16.77 31.16 20.74
CA TRP A 254 -15.73 30.87 19.74
C TRP A 254 -14.57 31.87 19.72
N ASP A 255 -14.64 32.87 20.58
CA ASP A 255 -13.74 34.03 20.68
C ASP A 255 -12.66 33.88 21.77
N ASN A 256 -12.49 32.67 22.31
CA ASN A 256 -11.43 32.34 23.27
C ASN A 256 -10.33 31.44 22.68
N THR A 257 -9.19 31.43 23.35
CA THR A 257 -8.09 30.51 23.15
C THR A 257 -8.08 29.45 24.23
N SER A 258 -7.51 28.30 23.87
CA SER A 258 -7.10 27.28 24.82
C SER A 258 -5.80 26.67 24.35
N VAL A 259 -5.09 26.01 25.26
CA VAL A 259 -3.85 25.30 24.93
C VAL A 259 -3.69 24.02 25.74
N LEU A 260 -3.22 22.97 25.08
CA LEU A 260 -2.76 21.75 25.74
C LEU A 260 -1.38 22.01 26.37
N LEU A 261 -1.33 21.95 27.70
CA LEU A 261 -0.10 22.17 28.46
C LEU A 261 0.93 21.04 28.19
N PRO A 262 2.23 21.28 28.42
CA PRO A 262 3.30 20.31 28.13
C PRO A 262 3.01 18.89 28.62
N LEU A 263 3.10 17.91 27.70
CA LEU A 263 2.97 16.49 27.99
C LEU A 263 4.35 15.92 28.38
N LEU A 264 4.45 15.36 29.59
CA LEU A 264 5.74 14.94 30.16
C LEU A 264 5.82 13.41 30.33
N PRO A 265 6.97 12.79 30.02
CA PRO A 265 7.13 11.34 30.11
C PRO A 265 7.02 10.80 31.55
N ASN A 266 7.49 11.56 32.55
CA ASN A 266 7.46 11.15 33.96
C ASN A 266 6.05 11.17 34.56
N GLU A 267 5.11 11.86 33.92
CA GLU A 267 3.68 11.81 34.23
C GLU A 267 2.91 10.98 33.21
N ASN A 268 3.59 10.10 32.46
CA ASN A 268 2.97 9.23 31.48
C ASN A 268 2.13 9.98 30.43
N TYR A 269 2.58 11.19 30.07
CA TYR A 269 1.94 12.12 29.15
C TYR A 269 0.52 12.53 29.54
N ARG A 270 0.26 12.64 30.84
CA ARG A 270 -0.99 13.16 31.41
C ARG A 270 -1.34 14.54 30.85
N ALA A 271 -2.56 14.69 30.34
CA ALA A 271 -3.01 15.88 29.65
C ALA A 271 -3.68 16.91 30.59
N ARG A 272 -3.33 18.18 30.38
CA ARG A 272 -3.94 19.34 31.05
C ARG A 272 -4.19 20.45 30.06
N ILE A 273 -5.30 21.16 30.18
CA ILE A 273 -5.68 22.21 29.22
C ILE A 273 -5.85 23.52 29.98
N LEU A 274 -5.36 24.61 29.41
CA LEU A 274 -5.51 25.98 29.91
C LEU A 274 -6.45 26.79 29.01
N MET A 275 -7.31 27.59 29.61
CA MET A 275 -8.10 28.66 29.00
C MET A 275 -7.78 29.98 29.71
N CYS A 276 -7.51 31.04 28.95
CA CYS A 276 -6.88 32.24 29.53
C CYS A 276 -7.32 33.56 28.87
N ASN A 277 -8.57 33.67 28.46
CA ASN A 277 -9.13 34.92 27.92
C ASN A 277 -9.85 35.74 29.00
N ASP A 278 -10.36 35.11 30.05
CA ASP A 278 -10.98 35.81 31.19
C ASP A 278 -9.92 36.30 32.19
N VAL A 279 -10.29 37.28 33.04
CA VAL A 279 -9.46 37.72 34.17
C VAL A 279 -9.14 36.56 35.13
N ASN A 280 -10.02 35.55 35.21
CA ASN A 280 -9.78 34.30 35.93
C ASN A 280 -9.43 33.18 34.93
N PRO A 281 -8.13 32.92 34.67
CA PRO A 281 -7.73 31.81 33.82
C PRO A 281 -8.14 30.46 34.44
N LYS A 282 -8.49 29.50 33.60
CA LYS A 282 -8.97 28.17 34.01
C LYS A 282 -8.07 27.08 33.47
N LYS A 283 -7.88 26.02 34.26
CA LYS A 283 -7.23 24.79 33.82
C LYS A 283 -8.06 23.57 34.19
N ILE A 284 -7.88 22.50 33.43
CA ILE A 284 -8.45 21.19 33.74
C ILE A 284 -7.37 20.12 33.62
N ASP A 285 -7.36 19.18 34.55
CA ASP A 285 -6.50 18.01 34.54
C ASP A 285 -7.36 16.78 34.23
N LEU A 286 -7.10 16.17 33.05
CA LEU A 286 -7.96 15.16 32.47
C LEU A 286 -7.88 13.79 33.16
N GLU A 287 -6.88 13.61 34.03
CA GLU A 287 -6.71 12.38 34.83
C GLU A 287 -6.85 12.68 36.33
N ALA A 288 -7.47 13.81 36.70
CA ALA A 288 -7.79 14.10 38.09
C ALA A 288 -8.84 13.10 38.62
N ALA A 289 -8.79 12.79 39.93
CA ALA A 289 -9.76 11.89 40.57
C ALA A 289 -11.20 12.38 40.42
N THR A 290 -11.38 13.69 40.28
CA THR A 290 -12.64 14.31 39.88
C THR A 290 -12.32 15.29 38.76
N LEU A 291 -12.90 15.03 37.58
CA LEU A 291 -12.74 15.90 36.41
C LEU A 291 -13.47 17.22 36.66
N GLY A 292 -12.78 18.34 36.46
CA GLY A 292 -13.37 19.66 36.65
C GLY A 292 -12.39 20.80 36.43
N TRP A 293 -12.92 21.95 36.00
CA TRP A 293 -12.15 23.17 35.80
C TRP A 293 -11.79 23.83 37.13
N GLN A 294 -10.55 24.32 37.20
CA GLN A 294 -9.96 24.97 38.37
C GLN A 294 -9.34 26.30 37.94
N ASN A 295 -9.13 27.22 38.88
CA ASN A 295 -8.39 28.44 38.59
C ASN A 295 -6.91 28.10 38.27
N ALA A 296 -6.35 28.76 37.25
CA ALA A 296 -4.98 28.59 36.80
C ALA A 296 -4.09 29.75 37.29
N GLY A 297 -4.00 29.91 38.60
CA GLY A 297 -3.22 30.97 39.25
C GLY A 297 -3.83 32.37 39.12
N THR A 298 -3.14 33.35 39.72
CA THR A 298 -3.54 34.76 39.70
C THR A 298 -2.64 35.54 38.74
N ARG A 299 -3.25 36.32 37.84
CA ARG A 299 -2.51 37.22 36.96
C ARG A 299 -1.85 38.36 37.73
N THR A 300 -0.70 38.82 37.26
CA THR A 300 0.03 39.94 37.88
C THR A 300 0.47 40.98 36.84
N GLY A 301 0.68 42.21 37.27
CA GLY A 301 1.15 43.30 36.42
C GLY A 301 0.02 44.00 35.63
N ALA A 302 0.40 44.72 34.56
CA ALA A 302 -0.47 45.65 33.86
C ALA A 302 -1.66 44.98 33.12
N ALA A 303 -1.58 43.69 32.79
CA ALA A 303 -2.65 42.96 32.13
C ALA A 303 -3.57 42.19 33.09
N ALA A 304 -3.28 42.17 34.40
CA ALA A 304 -3.95 41.27 35.35
C ALA A 304 -5.47 41.42 35.46
N GLY A 305 -5.99 42.63 35.22
CA GLY A 305 -7.42 42.94 35.28
C GLY A 305 -8.12 43.00 33.92
N LYS A 306 -7.44 42.60 32.83
CA LYS A 306 -7.96 42.72 31.46
C LYS A 306 -8.48 41.38 30.94
N VAL A 307 -9.63 41.40 30.28
CA VAL A 307 -10.11 40.32 29.43
C VAL A 307 -9.38 40.39 28.08
N ARG A 308 -9.19 39.23 27.43
CA ARG A 308 -8.51 39.10 26.15
C ARG A 308 -9.39 38.39 25.13
N LYS A 309 -10.55 38.95 24.79
CA LYS A 309 -11.39 38.41 23.71
C LYS A 309 -10.58 38.41 22.40
N PHE A 310 -10.56 37.29 21.68
CA PHE A 310 -9.72 37.01 20.51
C PHE A 310 -8.21 36.93 20.75
N GLY A 311 -7.74 36.98 22.00
CA GLY A 311 -6.32 36.76 22.33
C GLY A 311 -5.90 35.32 22.03
N ILE A 312 -4.63 35.12 21.64
CA ILE A 312 -4.10 33.83 21.21
C ILE A 312 -3.03 33.35 22.18
N SER A 313 -3.12 32.08 22.56
CA SER A 313 -2.09 31.38 23.35
C SER A 313 -1.12 30.61 22.44
N THR A 314 0.18 30.65 22.77
CA THR A 314 1.26 29.99 22.01
C THR A 314 2.22 29.32 22.97
N ILE A 315 2.44 28.01 22.80
CA ILE A 315 3.41 27.25 23.59
C ILE A 315 4.83 27.66 23.16
N LEU A 316 5.70 27.96 24.12
CA LEU A 316 7.11 28.25 23.89
C LEU A 316 8.01 27.02 24.11
N PRO A 317 9.21 26.97 23.51
CA PRO A 317 10.18 25.86 23.64
C PRO A 317 10.68 25.57 25.04
N ASN A 318 10.62 26.54 25.95
CA ASN A 318 10.96 26.39 27.36
C ASN A 318 9.79 25.86 28.20
N GLY A 319 8.63 25.58 27.61
CA GLY A 319 7.43 25.04 28.26
C GLY A 319 6.51 26.09 28.89
N GLU A 320 6.82 27.37 28.71
CA GLU A 320 5.94 28.49 29.05
C GLU A 320 4.85 28.69 27.99
N ILE A 321 3.77 29.36 28.37
CA ILE A 321 2.68 29.73 27.47
C ILE A 321 2.66 31.25 27.30
N LEU A 322 2.85 31.71 26.08
CA LEU A 322 2.71 33.12 25.71
C LEU A 322 1.25 33.43 25.37
N VAL A 323 0.71 34.53 25.89
CA VAL A 323 -0.60 35.07 25.52
C VAL A 323 -0.40 36.46 24.92
N LEU A 324 -0.79 36.63 23.65
CA LEU A 324 -0.70 37.89 22.93
C LEU A 324 -2.06 38.40 22.48
N GLY A 325 -2.19 39.72 22.46
CA GLY A 325 -3.34 40.43 21.92
C GLY A 325 -4.62 40.20 22.72
N GLY A 326 -5.73 40.36 22.00
CA GLY A 326 -7.08 40.39 22.52
C GLY A 326 -7.54 41.80 22.88
N VAL A 327 -8.84 41.93 23.13
CA VAL A 327 -9.51 43.19 23.51
C VAL A 327 -10.39 42.97 24.74
N ASP A 328 -10.52 44.01 25.56
CA ASP A 328 -11.23 43.96 26.84
C ASP A 328 -12.77 44.15 26.68
N ASN A 329 -13.23 44.88 25.65
CA ASN A 329 -14.67 45.06 25.41
C ASN A 329 -15.05 45.26 23.92
N SER A 330 -16.14 44.60 23.48
CA SER A 330 -16.88 44.85 22.22
C SER A 330 -16.06 44.82 20.91
N GLY A 331 -14.87 44.23 20.89
CA GLY A 331 -14.09 44.11 19.65
C GLY A 331 -13.25 45.33 19.27
N LEU A 332 -13.27 46.41 20.07
CA LEU A 332 -12.67 47.69 19.69
C LEU A 332 -11.16 47.74 19.93
N ASP A 333 -10.40 48.25 18.96
CA ASP A 333 -8.93 48.37 19.01
C ASP A 333 -8.46 49.33 20.11
N THR A 334 -9.31 50.28 20.52
CA THR A 334 -9.05 51.19 21.64
C THR A 334 -8.94 50.47 22.98
N THR A 335 -9.43 49.24 23.06
CA THR A 335 -9.34 48.36 24.25
C THR A 335 -8.35 47.22 24.07
N ALA A 336 -7.49 47.28 23.04
CA ALA A 336 -6.51 46.24 22.76
C ALA A 336 -5.53 46.07 23.93
N VAL A 337 -5.27 44.80 24.26
CA VAL A 337 -4.27 44.43 25.27
C VAL A 337 -2.93 44.27 24.57
N LEU A 338 -2.10 45.31 24.65
CA LEU A 338 -0.79 45.36 24.00
C LEU A 338 0.31 44.67 24.83
N GLU A 339 0.08 44.51 26.13
CA GLU A 339 1.00 43.83 27.03
C GLU A 339 0.95 42.30 26.79
N PRO A 340 2.07 41.65 26.46
CA PRO A 340 2.17 40.20 26.48
C PRO A 340 2.02 39.65 27.91
N GLU A 341 1.47 38.45 28.03
CA GLU A 341 1.54 37.69 29.28
C GLU A 341 2.25 36.36 29.05
N VAL A 342 3.08 35.96 30.01
CA VAL A 342 3.71 34.64 30.06
C VAL A 342 3.13 33.89 31.25
N TYR A 343 2.61 32.70 30.98
CA TYR A 343 2.16 31.75 31.99
C TYR A 343 3.17 30.61 32.14
N GLU A 344 3.62 30.42 33.38
CA GLU A 344 4.42 29.27 33.79
C GLU A 344 3.50 28.20 34.40
N PRO A 345 3.41 27.00 33.80
CA PRO A 345 2.51 25.94 34.27
C PRO A 345 2.93 25.29 35.60
N GLY A 346 4.00 25.76 36.23
CA GLY A 346 4.51 25.21 37.48
C GLY A 346 5.15 23.84 37.34
N ILE A 347 5.90 23.60 36.27
CA ILE A 347 6.62 22.33 36.05
C ILE A 347 7.95 22.36 36.81
N ASN A 348 8.17 21.36 37.67
CA ASN A 348 9.49 21.10 38.21
C ASN A 348 10.32 20.34 37.17
N TRP A 349 11.13 21.05 36.39
CA TRP A 349 11.92 20.48 35.30
C TRP A 349 13.02 19.51 35.76
N SER A 350 13.40 19.53 37.05
CA SER A 350 14.34 18.54 37.61
C SER A 350 13.69 17.16 37.82
N THR A 351 12.40 17.13 38.14
CA THR A 351 11.62 15.90 38.32
C THR A 351 10.76 15.55 37.11
N GLY A 352 10.53 16.49 36.19
CA GLY A 352 9.65 16.31 35.03
C GLY A 352 8.17 16.17 35.41
N THR A 353 7.74 16.80 36.52
CA THR A 353 6.36 16.70 37.04
C THR A 353 5.77 18.08 37.32
N TYR A 354 4.45 18.20 37.27
CA TYR A 354 3.75 19.43 37.64
C TYR A 354 3.76 19.58 39.16
N SER A 355 4.18 20.75 39.65
CA SER A 355 4.16 21.11 41.06
C SER A 355 2.84 21.79 41.47
N ASN A 356 2.01 22.16 40.50
CA ASN A 356 0.82 23.02 40.66
C ASN A 356 1.13 24.43 41.22
N VAL A 357 2.39 24.85 41.26
CA VAL A 357 2.80 26.22 41.58
C VAL A 357 2.96 27.00 40.29
N GLU A 358 1.85 27.52 39.77
CA GLU A 358 1.79 28.27 38.52
C GLU A 358 1.94 29.78 38.75
N SER A 359 2.43 30.50 37.74
CA SER A 359 2.58 31.96 37.81
C SER A 359 2.31 32.65 36.49
N TRP A 360 1.93 33.92 36.58
CA TRP A 360 1.70 34.80 35.46
C TRP A 360 2.60 36.02 35.56
N GLN A 361 3.20 36.38 34.43
CA GLN A 361 4.00 37.58 34.29
C GLN A 361 3.47 38.44 33.13
N SER A 362 2.99 39.64 33.43
CA SER A 362 2.78 40.67 32.39
C SER A 362 4.12 41.27 31.98
N LEU A 363 4.40 41.31 30.68
CA LEU A 363 5.51 42.04 30.10
C LEU A 363 5.08 43.46 29.72
N ALA A 364 6.02 44.40 29.66
CA ALA A 364 5.73 45.75 29.20
C ALA A 364 5.31 45.75 27.72
N ALA A 365 4.37 46.62 27.34
CA ALA A 365 4.07 46.87 25.94
C ALA A 365 5.30 47.45 25.23
N ASP A 366 5.57 47.00 24.01
CA ASP A 366 6.67 47.47 23.17
C ASP A 366 6.15 48.55 22.21
N PRO A 367 6.95 49.57 21.84
CA PRO A 367 6.54 50.56 20.84
C PRO A 367 6.12 49.97 19.48
N ASN A 368 6.61 48.78 19.14
CA ASN A 368 6.25 48.04 17.93
C ASN A 368 5.08 47.07 18.13
N SER A 369 4.46 47.03 19.31
CA SER A 369 3.25 46.24 19.54
C SER A 369 2.09 46.77 18.68
N VAL A 370 1.33 45.85 18.11
CA VAL A 370 0.20 46.13 17.22
C VAL A 370 -1.07 45.57 17.87
N ALA A 371 -2.20 46.27 17.73
CA ALA A 371 -3.49 45.75 18.19
C ALA A 371 -3.82 44.47 17.40
N ARG A 372 -4.02 43.35 18.12
CA ARG A 372 -4.39 42.06 17.54
C ARG A 372 -5.68 41.58 18.17
N ASN A 373 -6.76 41.51 17.39
CA ASN A 373 -8.10 41.13 17.82
C ASN A 373 -8.63 39.97 16.92
N TYR A 374 -9.93 39.98 16.61
CA TYR A 374 -10.56 39.11 15.60
C TYR A 374 -9.75 39.03 14.30
N HIS A 375 -9.61 37.82 13.74
CA HIS A 375 -8.81 37.54 12.53
C HIS A 375 -7.29 37.76 12.66
N SER A 376 -6.75 37.77 13.88
CA SER A 376 -5.30 37.72 14.10
C SER A 376 -4.75 36.29 14.15
N THR A 377 -3.44 36.16 13.94
CA THR A 377 -2.72 34.88 13.97
C THR A 377 -1.39 34.94 14.72
N ASN A 378 -1.02 33.84 15.40
CA ASN A 378 0.29 33.64 16.04
C ASN A 378 0.88 32.25 15.71
N ILE A 379 2.16 32.21 15.33
CA ILE A 379 2.89 30.98 14.99
C ILE A 379 4.29 30.97 15.62
N LEU A 380 4.63 29.94 16.40
CA LEU A 380 5.99 29.70 16.89
C LEU A 380 6.92 29.35 15.73
N LEU A 381 8.09 29.98 15.66
CA LEU A 381 9.13 29.73 14.66
C LEU A 381 10.27 28.85 15.21
N PRO A 382 11.03 28.14 14.34
CA PRO A 382 12.16 27.30 14.72
C PRO A 382 13.32 28.02 15.42
N ASP A 383 13.42 29.34 15.34
CA ASP A 383 14.41 30.12 16.08
C ASP A 383 13.91 30.58 17.47
N GLY A 384 12.69 30.19 17.85
CA GLY A 384 12.08 30.43 19.15
C GLY A 384 11.35 31.77 19.25
N SER A 385 11.29 32.53 18.16
CA SER A 385 10.42 33.70 18.08
C SER A 385 8.98 33.32 17.71
N VAL A 386 8.04 34.26 17.84
CA VAL A 386 6.62 34.07 17.47
C VAL A 386 6.24 35.08 16.39
N PHE A 387 5.84 34.58 15.22
CA PHE A 387 5.26 35.38 14.15
C PHE A 387 3.84 35.79 14.49
N THR A 388 3.49 37.06 14.34
CA THR A 388 2.13 37.58 14.52
C THR A 388 1.69 38.48 13.35
N ALA A 389 0.49 38.24 12.83
CA ALA A 389 -0.10 38.96 11.71
C ALA A 389 -1.63 39.02 11.79
N GLY A 390 -2.25 39.73 10.84
CA GLY A 390 -3.71 39.86 10.74
C GLY A 390 -4.32 40.75 11.81
N SER A 391 -5.64 40.67 11.96
CA SER A 391 -6.55 41.51 12.77
C SER A 391 -7.46 42.39 11.90
N SER A 392 -8.76 42.37 12.19
CA SER A 392 -9.73 43.32 11.61
C SER A 392 -9.90 44.51 12.54
N HIS A 393 -9.58 45.71 12.06
CA HIS A 393 -9.71 46.94 12.83
C HIS A 393 -11.15 47.11 13.33
N ASN A 394 -11.31 47.12 14.66
CA ASN A 394 -12.60 47.19 15.34
C ASN A 394 -13.62 46.11 14.88
N VAL A 395 -13.13 44.92 14.49
CA VAL A 395 -13.94 43.80 13.95
C VAL A 395 -14.69 44.17 12.66
N SER A 396 -14.28 45.23 11.97
CA SER A 396 -14.98 45.71 10.77
C SER A 396 -14.80 44.77 9.57
N SER A 397 -15.80 44.68 8.71
CA SER A 397 -15.68 44.14 7.34
C SER A 397 -15.43 45.26 6.33
N GLY A 398 -14.83 44.91 5.19
CA GLY A 398 -14.55 45.87 4.11
C GLY A 398 -13.21 45.63 3.44
N ASP A 399 -12.75 46.63 2.68
CA ASP A 399 -11.45 46.58 1.99
C ASP A 399 -10.30 46.39 3.00
N PRO A 400 -9.52 45.29 2.92
CA PRO A 400 -8.40 45.02 3.83
C PRO A 400 -7.36 46.13 3.89
N ALA A 401 -7.22 46.93 2.83
CA ALA A 401 -6.33 48.10 2.85
C ALA A 401 -6.78 49.18 3.85
N THR A 402 -8.06 49.16 4.27
CA THR A 402 -8.66 50.15 5.18
C THR A 402 -9.03 49.56 6.53
N VAL A 403 -9.55 48.32 6.56
CA VAL A 403 -10.04 47.67 7.78
C VAL A 403 -9.14 46.54 8.26
N GLY A 404 -8.09 46.18 7.51
CA GLY A 404 -7.16 45.11 7.85
C GLY A 404 -5.87 45.64 8.48
N GLU A 405 -5.39 44.94 9.50
CA GLU A 405 -4.05 45.15 10.03
C GLU A 405 -3.03 44.26 9.30
N MET A 406 -2.40 44.84 8.28
CA MET A 406 -1.53 44.13 7.35
C MET A 406 -0.07 44.07 7.82
N ARG A 407 0.29 44.73 8.93
CA ARG A 407 1.66 44.68 9.45
C ARG A 407 1.93 43.32 10.07
N MET A 408 3.13 42.80 9.84
CA MET A 408 3.63 41.59 10.48
C MET A 408 4.66 41.96 11.55
N VAL A 409 4.64 41.24 12.67
CA VAL A 409 5.58 41.48 13.77
C VAL A 409 6.13 40.15 14.26
N ILE A 410 7.39 40.14 14.66
CA ILE A 410 8.03 39.02 15.34
C ILE A 410 8.17 39.37 16.82
N PHE A 411 7.51 38.61 17.69
CA PHE A 411 7.75 38.66 19.12
C PHE A 411 8.97 37.81 19.46
N LYS A 412 9.95 38.41 20.14
CA LYS A 412 11.16 37.75 20.62
C LYS A 412 11.06 37.57 22.13
N PRO A 413 10.85 36.35 22.64
CA PRO A 413 10.81 36.06 24.07
C PRO A 413 12.15 36.38 24.76
N ASP A 414 12.16 36.46 26.10
CA ASP A 414 13.35 36.84 26.87
C ASP A 414 14.59 35.98 26.61
N TYR A 415 14.40 34.71 26.26
CA TYR A 415 15.50 33.82 25.93
C TYR A 415 16.13 34.11 24.56
N PHE A 416 15.46 34.80 23.64
CA PHE A 416 15.77 34.80 22.21
C PHE A 416 17.20 35.26 21.90
N ASP A 417 17.60 36.43 22.41
CA ASP A 417 18.93 37.02 22.20
C ASP A 417 19.97 36.56 23.23
N ASN A 418 19.65 35.57 24.07
CA ASN A 418 20.60 35.06 25.06
C ASN A 418 21.72 34.25 24.37
N PRO A 419 23.00 34.66 24.48
CA PRO A 419 24.09 33.96 23.82
C PRO A 419 24.33 32.54 24.36
N SER A 420 23.80 32.22 25.56
CA SER A 420 23.97 30.92 26.21
C SER A 420 22.97 29.85 25.74
N ARG A 421 22.10 30.18 24.77
CA ARG A 421 21.25 29.19 24.09
C ARG A 421 22.10 28.11 23.44
N PRO A 422 21.78 26.81 23.63
CA PRO A 422 22.57 25.71 23.08
C PRO A 422 22.50 25.63 21.54
N THR A 423 23.40 24.87 20.94
CA THR A 423 23.44 24.59 19.50
C THR A 423 23.01 23.16 19.22
N LEU A 424 22.06 22.97 18.30
CA LEU A 424 21.66 21.67 17.78
C LEU A 424 22.19 21.56 16.34
N ASN A 425 23.19 20.71 16.11
CA ASN A 425 23.84 20.57 14.80
C ASN A 425 22.99 19.75 13.83
N SER A 426 22.66 18.52 14.22
CA SER A 426 21.94 17.55 13.37
C SER A 426 21.11 16.56 14.20
N THR A 427 20.10 15.99 13.54
CA THR A 427 19.23 14.91 14.02
C THR A 427 18.65 14.18 12.81
N ALA A 428 17.87 13.12 13.04
CA ALA A 428 17.09 12.46 12.00
C ALA A 428 16.02 13.41 11.40
N VAL A 429 15.83 13.36 10.08
CA VAL A 429 14.77 14.15 9.39
C VAL A 429 13.38 13.54 9.56
N SER A 430 13.31 12.24 9.83
CA SER A 430 12.09 11.51 10.14
C SER A 430 12.36 10.34 11.08
N THR A 431 11.33 9.88 11.78
CA THR A 431 11.39 8.67 12.61
C THR A 431 9.99 8.10 12.85
N THR A 432 9.94 6.88 13.37
CA THR A 432 8.70 6.23 13.81
C THR A 432 8.65 6.02 15.34
N TYR A 433 7.48 5.63 15.81
CA TYR A 433 7.16 5.43 17.22
C TYR A 433 8.02 4.33 17.87
N GLY A 434 8.38 4.53 19.14
CA GLY A 434 9.19 3.58 19.91
C GLY A 434 10.65 3.45 19.47
N LYS A 435 11.11 4.21 18.47
CA LYS A 435 12.51 4.28 18.06
C LYS A 435 13.28 5.30 18.89
N GLN A 436 14.60 5.25 18.77
CA GLN A 436 15.51 6.26 19.31
C GLN A 436 16.09 7.10 18.18
N ILE A 437 16.33 8.38 18.45
CA ILE A 437 17.02 9.31 17.55
C ILE A 437 18.31 9.80 18.17
N SER A 438 19.32 10.02 17.33
CA SER A 438 20.58 10.67 17.72
C SER A 438 20.47 12.18 17.49
N ILE A 439 20.96 12.96 18.45
CA ILE A 439 20.99 14.42 18.38
C ILE A 439 22.43 14.87 18.61
N ASP A 440 23.03 15.48 17.60
CA ASP A 440 24.40 15.98 17.66
C ASP A 440 24.39 17.43 18.19
N THR A 441 25.09 17.65 19.29
CA THR A 441 25.17 18.97 19.94
C THR A 441 26.45 19.07 20.77
N PRO A 442 27.26 20.14 20.62
CA PRO A 442 28.44 20.35 21.46
C PRO A 442 28.09 20.60 22.94
N ASP A 443 26.81 20.85 23.25
CA ASP A 443 26.33 21.24 24.57
C ASP A 443 25.72 20.08 25.36
N ALA A 444 25.90 18.82 24.92
CA ALA A 444 25.22 17.63 25.46
C ALA A 444 25.28 17.53 27.00
N GLY A 445 26.44 17.88 27.60
CA GLY A 445 26.65 17.90 29.04
C GLY A 445 25.71 18.84 29.81
N ASN A 446 25.26 19.93 29.20
CA ASN A 446 24.46 20.98 29.82
C ASN A 446 22.96 20.91 29.45
N ILE A 447 22.53 19.92 28.66
CA ILE A 447 21.13 19.73 28.31
C ILE A 447 20.35 19.06 29.45
N GLN A 448 19.20 19.65 29.79
CA GLN A 448 18.26 19.15 30.80
C GLN A 448 17.01 18.53 30.16
N ARG A 449 16.58 19.04 28.99
CA ARG A 449 15.33 18.62 28.35
C ARG A 449 15.50 18.46 26.85
N VAL A 450 14.79 17.48 26.30
CA VAL A 450 14.56 17.33 24.86
C VAL A 450 13.05 17.31 24.66
N ALA A 451 12.55 18.06 23.67
CA ALA A 451 11.12 18.15 23.40
C ALA A 451 10.81 18.26 21.91
N LEU A 452 9.66 17.75 21.53
CA LEU A 452 9.05 17.93 20.22
C LEU A 452 7.88 18.90 20.36
N ILE A 453 7.86 19.95 19.54
CA ILE A 453 6.71 20.87 19.45
C ILE A 453 6.13 20.79 18.05
N ARG A 454 4.85 20.44 17.95
CA ARG A 454 4.18 20.28 16.64
C ARG A 454 4.09 21.61 15.91
N ASN A 455 4.26 21.60 14.60
CA ASN A 455 4.03 22.78 13.77
C ASN A 455 2.61 23.30 13.98
N GLY A 456 2.48 24.60 14.26
CA GLY A 456 1.17 25.21 14.54
C GLY A 456 0.40 25.54 13.27
N SER A 457 -0.93 25.50 13.39
CA SER A 457 -1.89 26.07 12.42
C SER A 457 -2.96 26.84 13.19
N ASN A 458 -3.07 28.15 12.96
CA ASN A 458 -3.83 29.06 13.82
C ASN A 458 -4.81 29.90 13.02
N THR A 459 -6.02 30.01 13.56
CA THR A 459 -7.03 30.97 13.10
C THR A 459 -8.04 31.22 14.23
N HIS A 460 -8.76 32.34 14.20
CA HIS A 460 -9.90 32.61 15.09
C HIS A 460 -9.63 32.29 16.57
N ALA A 461 -8.52 32.80 17.11
CA ALA A 461 -8.06 32.61 18.49
C ALA A 461 -7.61 31.19 18.89
N PHE A 462 -7.64 30.22 17.98
CA PHE A 462 -7.37 28.82 18.30
C PHE A 462 -6.32 28.17 17.38
N ASN A 463 -5.48 27.32 17.97
CA ASN A 463 -4.48 26.54 17.26
C ASN A 463 -4.59 25.09 17.77
N PRO A 464 -5.32 24.21 17.06
CA PRO A 464 -5.52 22.82 17.49
C PRO A 464 -4.26 21.96 17.33
N ASP A 465 -3.32 22.38 16.48
CA ASP A 465 -2.14 21.57 16.16
C ASP A 465 -1.03 21.71 17.21
N GLN A 466 -0.84 22.89 17.83
CA GLN A 466 0.26 23.10 18.77
C GLN A 466 0.20 22.12 19.96
N ARG A 467 1.33 21.47 20.24
CA ARG A 467 1.52 20.63 21.42
C ARG A 467 3.00 20.48 21.74
N TYR A 468 3.34 20.41 23.02
CA TYR A 468 4.68 20.13 23.52
C TYR A 468 4.73 18.71 24.08
N VAL A 469 5.67 17.90 23.59
CA VAL A 469 5.91 16.54 24.06
C VAL A 469 7.36 16.42 24.53
N GLY A 470 7.56 16.24 25.83
CA GLY A 470 8.88 15.97 26.40
C GLY A 470 9.36 14.56 26.05
N LEU A 471 10.66 14.40 25.81
CA LEU A 471 11.28 13.10 25.49
C LEU A 471 12.18 12.63 26.62
N ASN A 472 12.19 11.31 26.86
CA ASN A 472 13.24 10.67 27.62
C ASN A 472 14.52 10.65 26.77
N PHE A 473 15.67 10.97 27.37
CA PHE A 473 16.94 10.96 26.67
C PHE A 473 18.12 10.65 27.59
N ILE A 474 19.25 10.28 26.99
CA ILE A 474 20.53 10.08 27.68
C ILE A 474 21.63 10.93 27.04
N LYS A 475 22.63 11.31 27.84
CA LYS A 475 23.87 11.95 27.38
C LYS A 475 24.84 10.85 26.96
N PHE A 476 24.90 10.55 25.67
CA PHE A 476 25.65 9.39 25.15
C PHE A 476 27.16 9.65 25.06
N SER A 477 27.54 10.86 24.64
CA SER A 477 28.93 11.35 24.64
C SER A 477 28.94 12.86 24.92
N ALA A 478 30.13 13.47 24.90
CA ALA A 478 30.29 14.92 25.11
C ALA A 478 29.52 15.78 24.09
N ASP A 479 29.26 15.22 22.91
CA ASP A 479 28.70 15.90 21.74
C ASP A 479 27.39 15.26 21.21
N LYS A 480 26.81 14.30 21.96
CA LYS A 480 25.67 13.50 21.47
C LYS A 480 24.66 13.16 22.56
N LEU A 481 23.38 13.33 22.23
CA LEU A 481 22.25 12.82 22.99
C LEU A 481 21.55 11.70 22.22
N ILE A 482 20.94 10.76 22.94
CA ILE A 482 20.01 9.78 22.37
C ILE A 482 18.66 9.98 23.02
N ALA A 483 17.63 10.32 22.24
CA ALA A 483 16.26 10.55 22.72
C ALA A 483 15.30 9.45 22.23
N SER A 484 14.35 9.06 23.07
CA SER A 484 13.37 8.01 22.79
C SER A 484 12.04 8.62 22.34
N ILE A 485 11.52 8.16 21.21
CA ILE A 485 10.21 8.56 20.68
C ILE A 485 9.10 7.79 21.42
N PRO A 486 8.03 8.45 21.89
CA PRO A 486 6.87 7.79 22.51
C PRO A 486 6.30 6.70 21.61
N THR A 487 5.67 5.68 22.20
CA THR A 487 5.01 4.60 21.45
C THR A 487 3.55 4.88 21.12
N ASP A 488 2.90 5.80 21.85
CA ASP A 488 1.48 6.14 21.67
C ASP A 488 1.34 7.30 20.66
N PRO A 489 0.78 7.04 19.45
CA PRO A 489 0.56 8.07 18.45
C PRO A 489 -0.48 9.12 18.86
N SER A 490 -1.25 8.91 19.91
CA SER A 490 -2.22 9.91 20.42
C SER A 490 -1.51 11.02 21.22
N VAL A 491 -0.36 10.71 21.81
CA VAL A 491 0.53 11.68 22.48
C VAL A 491 1.25 12.53 21.44
N LEU A 492 1.78 11.87 20.41
CA LEU A 492 2.60 12.48 19.36
C LEU A 492 2.04 12.17 17.96
N PRO A 493 0.89 12.76 17.56
CA PRO A 493 0.24 12.46 16.28
C PRO A 493 1.16 12.63 15.09
N PRO A 494 0.98 11.84 14.00
CA PRO A 494 1.83 11.97 12.83
C PRO A 494 1.90 13.40 12.27
N GLY A 495 3.05 13.76 11.71
CA GLY A 495 3.30 15.08 11.12
C GLY A 495 4.65 15.68 11.54
N TYR A 496 4.86 16.95 11.19
CA TYR A 496 6.11 17.65 11.50
C TYR A 496 6.13 18.29 12.88
N TYR A 497 7.29 18.17 13.52
CA TYR A 497 7.61 18.77 14.81
C TYR A 497 8.94 19.51 14.71
N MET A 498 9.07 20.56 15.49
CA MET A 498 10.35 21.18 15.83
C MET A 498 10.96 20.43 17.02
N LEU A 499 12.16 19.89 16.84
CA LEU A 499 12.97 19.27 17.89
C LEU A 499 13.81 20.33 18.62
N TRP A 500 13.61 20.40 19.93
CA TRP A 500 14.26 21.33 20.83
C TRP A 500 15.16 20.59 21.83
N ILE A 501 16.35 21.13 22.04
CA ILE A 501 17.17 20.82 23.22
C ILE A 501 17.20 22.06 24.12
N ILE A 502 17.03 21.87 25.42
CA ILE A 502 16.94 22.97 26.39
C ILE A 502 17.95 22.73 27.50
N ASN A 503 18.76 23.74 27.79
CA ASN A 503 19.83 23.64 28.78
C ASN A 503 19.32 23.75 30.23
N ASN A 504 20.21 23.57 31.20
CA ASN A 504 19.90 23.65 32.63
C ASN A 504 19.38 25.02 33.10
N ALA A 505 19.60 26.09 32.33
CA ALA A 505 19.07 27.42 32.61
C ALA A 505 17.69 27.67 31.96
N GLY A 506 17.09 26.64 31.35
CA GLY A 506 15.81 26.75 30.68
C GLY A 506 15.87 27.38 29.28
N LEU A 507 17.07 27.64 28.74
CA LEU A 507 17.24 28.28 27.43
C LEU A 507 17.15 27.26 26.29
N PRO A 508 16.22 27.42 25.32
CA PRO A 508 16.10 26.51 24.19
C PRO A 508 17.18 26.77 23.14
N CYS A 509 17.51 25.76 22.34
CA CYS A 509 18.52 25.88 21.28
C CYS A 509 18.23 27.03 20.32
N ARG A 510 19.29 27.60 19.72
CA ARG A 510 19.19 28.76 18.82
C ARG A 510 18.30 28.49 17.60
N LEU A 511 18.34 27.28 17.09
CA LEU A 511 17.55 26.83 15.96
C LEU A 511 17.13 25.37 16.18
N ALA A 512 15.83 25.12 16.24
CA ALA A 512 15.26 23.78 16.24
C ALA A 512 15.45 23.10 14.88
N LYS A 513 15.28 21.77 14.85
CA LYS A 513 15.27 21.01 13.59
C LYS A 513 13.88 20.44 13.36
N PHE A 514 13.39 20.53 12.13
CA PHE A 514 12.19 19.79 11.75
C PHE A 514 12.48 18.29 11.74
N ILE A 515 11.56 17.53 12.32
CA ILE A 515 11.53 16.07 12.26
C ILE A 515 10.08 15.64 11.99
N ARG A 516 9.88 14.76 11.01
CA ARG A 516 8.57 14.15 10.76
C ARG A 516 8.40 12.88 11.58
N ILE A 517 7.30 12.81 12.33
CA ILE A 517 6.89 11.60 13.04
C ILE A 517 5.85 10.90 12.17
N ALA A 518 6.11 9.64 11.81
CA ALA A 518 5.23 8.88 10.94
C ALA A 518 5.34 7.37 11.17
N PHE A 519 4.36 6.62 10.70
CA PHE A 519 4.49 5.17 10.56
C PHE A 519 5.42 4.88 9.39
N GLN A 520 6.66 4.53 9.70
CA GLN A 520 7.70 4.24 8.72
C GLN A 520 8.18 2.81 8.92
N ASN A 521 8.29 2.06 7.83
CA ASN A 521 8.74 0.68 7.87
C ASN A 521 9.80 0.42 6.78
N CYS A 522 10.86 -0.26 7.15
CA CYS A 522 11.79 -0.91 6.23
C CYS A 522 11.61 -2.40 6.45
N GLU A 523 11.37 -3.16 5.39
CA GLU A 523 11.30 -4.61 5.48
C GLU A 523 12.06 -5.28 4.34
N ILE A 524 12.59 -6.47 4.62
CA ILE A 524 13.16 -7.34 3.60
C ILE A 524 12.17 -8.48 3.38
N ILE A 525 11.70 -8.62 2.14
CA ILE A 525 10.88 -9.74 1.69
C ILE A 525 11.80 -10.68 0.90
N THR A 526 11.99 -11.90 1.38
CA THR A 526 12.83 -12.88 0.67
C THR A 526 11.98 -13.66 -0.33
N ASP A 527 12.34 -13.62 -1.61
CA ASP A 527 11.80 -14.53 -2.64
C ASP A 527 12.53 -15.88 -2.58
N HIS A 528 13.86 -15.80 -2.52
CA HIS A 528 14.75 -16.94 -2.34
C HIS A 528 15.42 -16.84 -0.98
N SER A 529 15.20 -17.84 -0.12
CA SER A 529 15.60 -17.80 1.29
C SER A 529 16.51 -18.93 1.76
N THR A 530 16.86 -19.85 0.87
CA THR A 530 17.79 -20.95 1.15
C THR A 530 18.72 -21.10 -0.06
N PHE A 531 20.03 -21.08 0.12
CA PHE A 531 21.01 -21.23 -0.96
C PHE A 531 21.91 -22.42 -0.67
N SER A 532 22.07 -23.34 -1.62
CA SER A 532 22.94 -24.51 -1.47
C SER A 532 24.31 -24.29 -2.13
N VAL A 533 25.40 -24.76 -1.49
CA VAL A 533 26.74 -24.75 -2.12
C VAL A 533 26.75 -25.44 -3.48
N LEU A 534 25.87 -26.44 -3.66
CA LEU A 534 25.73 -27.20 -4.89
C LEU A 534 25.08 -26.37 -6.00
N GLU A 535 24.11 -25.51 -5.67
CA GLU A 535 23.51 -24.56 -6.61
C GLU A 535 24.55 -23.54 -7.09
N ILE A 536 25.43 -23.06 -6.19
CA ILE A 536 26.53 -22.16 -6.54
C ILE A 536 27.53 -22.87 -7.47
N ASP A 537 27.90 -24.12 -7.18
CA ASP A 537 28.81 -24.91 -8.02
C ASP A 537 28.25 -25.25 -9.41
N ALA A 538 26.92 -25.26 -9.56
CA ALA A 538 26.24 -25.54 -10.82
C ALA A 538 26.10 -24.30 -11.74
N GLN A 539 26.36 -23.11 -11.21
CA GLN A 539 26.34 -21.84 -11.94
C GLN A 539 27.70 -21.57 -12.61
N PRO A 540 27.79 -20.58 -13.53
CA PRO A 540 29.06 -20.22 -14.17
C PRO A 540 30.20 -20.02 -13.16
N VAL A 541 31.34 -20.65 -13.43
CA VAL A 541 32.48 -20.72 -12.50
C VAL A 541 32.88 -19.33 -12.01
N GLY A 542 32.93 -19.18 -10.68
CA GLY A 542 33.33 -17.94 -10.00
C GLY A 542 32.29 -16.82 -9.99
N ASN A 543 31.06 -17.09 -10.45
CA ASN A 543 30.02 -16.07 -10.51
C ASN A 543 28.59 -16.63 -10.54
N ALA A 544 28.10 -17.15 -9.41
CA ALA A 544 26.70 -17.56 -9.26
C ALA A 544 25.82 -16.36 -8.91
N VAL A 545 24.70 -16.17 -9.62
CA VAL A 545 23.77 -15.05 -9.38
C VAL A 545 22.33 -15.54 -9.31
N PHE A 546 21.69 -15.33 -8.17
CA PHE A 546 20.28 -15.61 -7.94
C PHE A 546 19.47 -14.34 -8.18
N GLN A 547 18.64 -14.35 -9.23
CA GLN A 547 17.89 -13.18 -9.65
C GLN A 547 16.69 -12.92 -8.73
N ASN A 548 16.36 -11.65 -8.47
CA ASN A 548 15.22 -11.21 -7.67
C ASN A 548 15.12 -11.90 -6.29
N ALA A 549 16.27 -12.27 -5.72
CA ALA A 549 16.36 -13.11 -4.53
C ALA A 549 15.68 -12.50 -3.31
N PHE A 550 15.72 -11.18 -3.17
CA PHE A 550 14.99 -10.48 -2.13
C PHE A 550 14.65 -9.04 -2.54
N TYR A 551 13.67 -8.49 -1.85
CA TYR A 551 13.18 -7.14 -2.04
C TYR A 551 13.37 -6.35 -0.74
N VAL A 552 13.89 -5.13 -0.83
CA VAL A 552 13.93 -4.20 0.30
C VAL A 552 12.83 -3.15 0.08
N VAL A 553 11.85 -3.13 0.95
CA VAL A 553 10.66 -2.27 0.84
C VAL A 553 10.76 -1.17 1.89
N TYR A 554 10.76 0.08 1.43
CA TYR A 554 10.60 1.26 2.27
C TYR A 554 9.18 1.78 2.13
N ASP A 555 8.51 1.99 3.26
CA ASP A 555 7.11 2.40 3.35
C ASP A 555 6.91 3.53 4.36
N GLY A 556 6.00 4.46 4.04
CA GLY A 556 5.67 5.62 4.86
C GLY A 556 6.71 6.74 4.82
N PHE A 557 7.76 6.62 4.01
CA PHE A 557 8.78 7.66 3.81
C PHE A 557 8.37 8.62 2.70
N LEU A 558 8.64 9.91 2.89
CA LEU A 558 8.67 10.88 1.80
C LEU A 558 9.92 10.61 0.95
N PRO A 559 9.85 10.71 -0.39
CA PRO A 559 11.03 10.62 -1.24
C PRO A 559 12.22 11.45 -0.77
N SER A 560 12.00 12.69 -0.33
CA SER A 560 13.06 13.58 0.16
C SER A 560 13.78 13.07 1.43
N GLU A 561 13.12 12.25 2.26
CA GLU A 561 13.72 11.68 3.48
C GLU A 561 14.71 10.56 3.18
N LEU A 562 14.61 9.96 1.99
CA LEU A 562 15.47 8.87 1.52
C LEU A 562 16.29 9.28 0.30
N ASN A 563 16.69 10.55 0.23
CA ASN A 563 17.50 11.12 -0.84
C ASN A 563 16.89 10.90 -2.25
N ASN A 564 15.56 11.02 -2.34
CA ASN A 564 14.74 10.76 -3.52
C ASN A 564 14.98 9.37 -4.13
N PHE A 565 15.37 8.39 -3.30
CA PHE A 565 15.70 7.02 -3.72
C PHE A 565 16.81 6.96 -4.80
N SER A 566 17.66 7.99 -4.89
CA SER A 566 18.74 8.08 -5.87
C SER A 566 19.87 7.07 -5.64
N VAL A 567 19.87 6.39 -4.49
CA VAL A 567 20.82 5.35 -4.11
C VAL A 567 20.07 4.17 -3.50
N ALA A 568 20.49 2.96 -3.86
CA ALA A 568 19.97 1.75 -3.27
C ALA A 568 20.46 1.58 -1.82
N PRO A 569 19.70 0.88 -0.95
CA PRO A 569 20.18 0.54 0.38
C PRO A 569 21.48 -0.27 0.32
N ASN A 570 22.39 -0.01 1.25
CA ASN A 570 23.59 -0.83 1.42
C ASN A 570 23.19 -2.17 2.03
N ILE A 571 23.61 -3.27 1.40
CA ILE A 571 23.31 -4.62 1.86
C ILE A 571 24.56 -5.27 2.44
N THR A 572 24.43 -5.84 3.62
CA THR A 572 25.46 -6.66 4.24
C THR A 572 24.91 -8.04 4.60
N PHE A 573 25.76 -9.06 4.51
CA PHE A 573 25.46 -10.43 4.93
C PHE A 573 26.33 -10.75 6.13
N ASN A 574 25.74 -11.05 7.29
CA ASN A 574 26.49 -11.28 8.52
C ASN A 574 25.97 -12.53 9.25
N ALA A 575 26.83 -13.24 9.97
CA ALA A 575 26.40 -14.40 10.77
C ALA A 575 25.60 -14.00 12.02
N VAL A 576 25.90 -12.82 12.58
CA VAL A 576 25.24 -12.24 13.76
C VAL A 576 25.10 -10.73 13.58
N ILE A 577 24.25 -10.10 14.39
CA ILE A 577 24.04 -8.64 14.37
C ILE A 577 25.37 -7.93 14.63
N GLY A 578 25.75 -7.00 13.74
CA GLY A 578 27.00 -6.24 13.84
C GLY A 578 28.28 -7.06 13.64
N GLY A 579 28.17 -8.32 13.17
CA GLY A 579 29.31 -9.17 12.85
C GLY A 579 30.02 -8.78 11.56
N ALA A 580 31.15 -9.45 11.27
CA ALA A 580 31.85 -9.28 10.00
C ALA A 580 31.04 -9.84 8.82
N SER A 581 31.22 -9.22 7.65
CA SER A 581 30.55 -9.65 6.43
C SER A 581 30.99 -11.04 5.99
N ILE A 582 30.05 -11.83 5.49
CA ILE A 582 30.31 -13.14 4.89
C ILE A 582 31.11 -12.94 3.60
N ALA A 583 32.29 -13.58 3.54
CA ALA A 583 33.16 -13.48 2.37
C ALA A 583 32.48 -14.05 1.12
N ASP A 584 32.78 -13.43 -0.03
CA ASP A 584 32.33 -13.86 -1.37
C ASP A 584 30.81 -13.94 -1.60
N MET A 585 30.02 -13.35 -0.69
CA MET A 585 28.56 -13.18 -0.82
C MET A 585 28.23 -11.70 -0.88
N SER A 586 27.51 -11.28 -1.92
CA SER A 586 27.17 -9.86 -2.15
C SER A 586 25.77 -9.71 -2.74
N ALA A 587 25.21 -8.51 -2.66
CA ALA A 587 23.93 -8.18 -3.28
C ALA A 587 24.16 -7.24 -4.46
N ILE A 588 23.40 -7.43 -5.54
CA ILE A 588 23.38 -6.54 -6.70
C ILE A 588 22.01 -5.91 -6.76
N HIS A 589 21.95 -4.59 -6.66
CA HIS A 589 20.73 -3.84 -6.95
C HIS A 589 20.41 -3.95 -8.44
N VAL A 590 19.20 -4.39 -8.77
CA VAL A 590 18.75 -4.60 -10.15
C VAL A 590 17.76 -3.54 -10.58
N ASP A 591 16.81 -3.21 -9.72
CA ASP A 591 15.70 -2.32 -10.07
C ASP A 591 15.12 -1.62 -8.84
N THR A 592 14.54 -0.45 -9.05
CA THR A 592 13.79 0.31 -8.05
C THR A 592 12.37 0.51 -8.57
N LEU A 593 11.42 -0.20 -7.96
CA LEU A 593 10.02 -0.20 -8.36
C LEU A 593 9.22 0.75 -7.47
N TYR A 594 8.44 1.61 -8.11
CA TYR A 594 7.58 2.58 -7.44
C TYR A 594 6.13 2.08 -7.41
N GLU A 595 5.46 2.27 -6.27
CA GLU A 595 4.01 2.04 -6.18
C GLU A 595 3.24 2.99 -7.10
N ASN A 596 3.74 4.20 -7.33
CA ASN A 596 3.25 5.08 -8.39
C ASN A 596 4.36 6.06 -8.79
N PRO A 597 5.03 5.84 -9.94
CA PRO A 597 6.15 6.68 -10.37
C PRO A 597 5.74 8.13 -10.68
N SER A 598 4.44 8.39 -10.84
CA SER A 598 3.90 9.74 -11.05
C SER A 598 3.61 10.49 -9.75
N LEU A 599 3.80 9.86 -8.57
CA LEU A 599 3.58 10.56 -7.30
C LEU A 599 4.63 11.66 -7.08
N PRO A 600 4.19 12.85 -6.64
CA PRO A 600 5.09 13.92 -6.27
C PRO A 600 6.05 13.58 -5.11
N PRO A 601 7.19 14.29 -4.98
CA PRO A 601 8.16 14.09 -3.90
C PRO A 601 7.64 14.33 -2.47
N ASP A 602 6.51 15.01 -2.33
CA ASP A 602 5.85 15.34 -1.06
C ASP A 602 4.77 14.33 -0.64
N VAL A 603 4.57 13.26 -1.41
CA VAL A 603 3.62 12.19 -1.09
C VAL A 603 4.39 10.91 -0.76
N PRO A 604 4.14 10.29 0.41
CA PRO A 604 4.76 9.01 0.72
C PRO A 604 4.27 7.93 -0.24
N GLN A 605 5.12 6.96 -0.55
CA GLN A 605 4.78 5.79 -1.34
C GLN A 605 5.65 4.60 -0.94
N LYS A 606 5.18 3.37 -1.21
CA LYS A 606 6.06 2.21 -1.10
C LYS A 606 7.07 2.22 -2.24
N VAL A 607 8.35 2.08 -1.90
CA VAL A 607 9.43 1.90 -2.87
C VAL A 607 10.12 0.59 -2.60
N THR A 608 10.27 -0.21 -3.66
CA THR A 608 10.79 -1.57 -3.59
C THR A 608 12.09 -1.67 -4.37
N PHE A 609 13.19 -1.90 -3.66
CA PHE A 609 14.47 -2.20 -4.29
C PHE A 609 14.58 -3.72 -4.52
N VAL A 610 14.81 -4.11 -5.76
CA VAL A 610 14.97 -5.50 -6.18
C VAL A 610 16.45 -5.85 -6.15
N PHE A 611 16.80 -6.92 -5.45
CA PHE A 611 18.18 -7.37 -5.33
C PHE A 611 18.37 -8.81 -5.81
N ASN A 612 19.49 -9.01 -6.50
CA ASN A 612 20.06 -10.33 -6.70
C ASN A 612 21.04 -10.65 -5.57
N ILE A 613 21.25 -11.93 -5.31
CA ILE A 613 22.38 -12.39 -4.49
C ILE A 613 23.42 -13.00 -5.42
N ARG A 614 24.69 -12.58 -5.24
CA ARG A 614 25.84 -13.06 -5.98
C ARG A 614 26.83 -13.76 -5.06
N PHE A 615 27.29 -14.93 -5.50
CA PHE A 615 28.42 -15.65 -4.91
C PHE A 615 29.60 -15.67 -5.88
N THR A 616 30.78 -15.22 -5.45
CA THR A 616 32.02 -15.28 -6.25
C THR A 616 32.82 -16.56 -6.00
N SER A 617 32.53 -17.27 -4.91
CA SER A 617 33.12 -18.57 -4.57
C SER A 617 32.24 -19.29 -3.53
N ASN A 618 32.65 -20.49 -3.12
CA ASN A 618 31.99 -21.26 -2.06
C ASN A 618 32.44 -20.86 -0.64
N ASN A 619 33.26 -19.82 -0.47
CA ASN A 619 33.80 -19.46 0.83
C ASN A 619 32.71 -19.09 1.86
N ALA A 620 31.55 -18.58 1.41
CA ALA A 620 30.37 -18.36 2.24
C ALA A 620 29.89 -19.62 2.99
N PHE A 621 30.24 -20.81 2.48
CA PHE A 621 29.88 -22.13 3.03
C PHE A 621 30.95 -22.73 3.96
N SER A 622 31.97 -21.96 4.36
CA SER A 622 33.07 -22.40 5.24
C SER A 622 32.67 -22.51 6.73
N PHE A 623 31.49 -23.06 7.00
CA PHE A 623 31.00 -23.38 8.35
C PHE A 623 30.99 -24.90 8.57
N ALA A 624 30.99 -25.37 9.82
CA ALA A 624 31.13 -26.80 10.11
C ALA A 624 29.81 -27.57 9.91
N GLU A 625 28.70 -26.95 10.30
CA GLU A 625 27.35 -27.51 10.27
C GLU A 625 26.85 -27.80 8.85
N LEU A 626 25.77 -28.58 8.69
CA LEU A 626 25.15 -28.83 7.38
C LEU A 626 24.44 -27.60 6.81
N SER A 627 23.90 -26.74 7.67
CA SER A 627 23.29 -25.47 7.28
C SER A 627 23.57 -24.37 8.29
N LYS A 628 23.49 -23.12 7.85
CA LYS A 628 23.75 -21.94 8.67
C LYS A 628 22.85 -20.79 8.24
N ASP A 629 22.26 -20.11 9.22
CA ASP A 629 21.51 -18.88 8.99
C ASP A 629 22.47 -17.71 8.79
N VAL A 630 22.17 -16.90 7.77
CA VAL A 630 22.87 -15.67 7.42
C VAL A 630 21.85 -14.52 7.49
N ARG A 631 22.23 -13.47 8.19
CA ARG A 631 21.44 -12.25 8.31
C ARG A 631 21.73 -11.34 7.14
N ILE A 632 20.69 -10.94 6.41
CA ILE A 632 20.72 -9.82 5.48
C ILE A 632 20.38 -8.57 6.29
N SER A 633 21.22 -7.54 6.24
CA SER A 633 20.92 -6.22 6.78
C SER A 633 20.95 -5.21 5.65
N ALA A 634 19.83 -4.52 5.43
CA ALA A 634 19.68 -3.45 4.44
C ALA A 634 19.61 -2.10 5.16
N THR A 635 20.50 -1.18 4.82
CA THR A 635 20.60 0.14 5.45
C THR A 635 20.56 1.25 4.41
N LEU A 636 19.61 2.16 4.55
CA LEU A 636 19.54 3.42 3.79
C LEU A 636 19.46 4.58 4.77
N LEU A 637 20.48 5.43 4.75
CA LEU A 637 20.68 6.50 5.74
C LEU A 637 20.64 5.91 7.17
N GLN A 638 19.68 6.32 8.00
CA GLN A 638 19.54 5.84 9.38
C GLN A 638 18.56 4.65 9.51
N ASN A 639 17.95 4.22 8.39
CA ASN A 639 16.91 3.20 8.38
C ASN A 639 17.49 1.83 8.02
N THR A 640 17.46 0.91 8.98
CA THR A 640 17.95 -0.47 8.80
C THR A 640 16.82 -1.48 9.00
N CYS A 641 16.75 -2.46 8.11
CA CYS A 641 15.92 -3.65 8.27
C CYS A 641 16.69 -4.93 7.96
N GLU A 642 16.18 -6.04 8.48
CA GLU A 642 16.91 -7.30 8.47
C GLU A 642 15.99 -8.49 8.13
N ALA A 643 16.56 -9.49 7.48
CA ALA A 643 15.96 -10.80 7.26
C ALA A 643 17.00 -11.91 7.43
N ILE A 644 16.54 -13.15 7.42
CA ILE A 644 17.39 -14.34 7.51
C ILE A 644 17.20 -15.17 6.25
N VAL A 645 18.33 -15.56 5.66
CA VAL A 645 18.44 -16.60 4.64
C VAL A 645 19.28 -17.75 5.17
N ASN A 646 19.10 -18.94 4.63
CA ASN A 646 19.81 -20.14 5.05
C ASN A 646 20.84 -20.54 3.99
N LEU A 647 22.07 -20.87 4.38
CA LEU A 647 23.06 -21.51 3.53
C LEU A 647 23.13 -23.00 3.88
N THR A 648 23.19 -23.90 2.90
CA THR A 648 23.22 -25.36 3.13
C THR A 648 24.28 -26.07 2.30
N LYS A 649 24.80 -27.20 2.82
CA LYS A 649 25.77 -28.10 2.18
C LYS A 649 25.21 -29.52 1.95
N ALA A 650 23.89 -29.70 2.07
CA ALA A 650 23.26 -31.03 2.00
C ALA A 650 23.46 -31.70 0.62
N PRO A 651 23.83 -32.99 0.55
CA PRO A 651 23.80 -33.79 -0.68
C PRO A 651 22.37 -33.99 -1.17
N ASN A 652 22.07 -33.66 -2.44
CA ASN A 652 20.70 -33.52 -2.91
C ASN A 652 20.57 -33.82 -4.42
N PRO A 653 19.73 -34.77 -4.88
CA PRO A 653 19.27 -34.79 -6.27
C PRO A 653 18.39 -33.57 -6.58
N TYR A 654 18.69 -32.81 -7.63
CA TYR A 654 18.09 -31.50 -7.86
C TYR A 654 17.55 -31.31 -9.27
N MET A 655 16.69 -30.30 -9.44
CA MET A 655 16.29 -29.72 -10.73
C MET A 655 16.73 -28.25 -10.76
N VAL A 656 17.05 -27.74 -11.95
CA VAL A 656 17.56 -26.38 -12.13
C VAL A 656 16.44 -25.43 -12.54
N ASP A 657 16.39 -24.28 -11.86
CA ASP A 657 15.59 -23.13 -12.24
C ASP A 657 16.31 -22.22 -13.25
N GLY A 658 15.52 -21.50 -14.04
CA GLY A 658 16.06 -20.59 -15.04
C GLY A 658 16.61 -19.30 -14.42
N SER A 659 16.59 -18.22 -15.20
CA SER A 659 16.86 -16.87 -14.69
C SER A 659 15.86 -16.43 -13.60
N THR A 660 14.76 -17.14 -13.42
CA THR A 660 13.78 -16.92 -12.37
C THR A 660 13.85 -18.10 -11.43
N SER A 661 14.24 -17.86 -10.18
CA SER A 661 14.61 -18.85 -9.15
C SER A 661 13.48 -19.78 -8.68
N TRP A 662 12.28 -19.65 -9.23
CA TRP A 662 11.12 -20.50 -8.95
C TRP A 662 10.52 -21.08 -10.24
N LEU A 663 11.06 -20.76 -11.42
CA LEU A 663 10.57 -21.22 -12.71
C LEU A 663 11.57 -22.18 -13.35
N SER A 664 11.21 -23.46 -13.33
CA SER A 664 12.13 -24.53 -13.69
C SER A 664 12.47 -24.59 -15.17
N VAL A 665 13.77 -24.72 -15.45
CA VAL A 665 14.29 -25.09 -16.76
C VAL A 665 14.50 -26.60 -16.90
N ASP A 666 14.35 -27.38 -15.84
CA ASP A 666 14.43 -28.84 -15.92
C ASP A 666 13.05 -29.52 -15.89
N LEU A 667 11.98 -28.80 -15.55
CA LEU A 667 10.60 -29.21 -15.78
C LEU A 667 10.09 -28.68 -17.12
N ARG A 668 9.69 -29.59 -18.01
CA ARG A 668 9.21 -29.29 -19.36
C ARG A 668 7.85 -29.90 -19.60
N VAL A 669 7.01 -29.18 -20.35
CA VAL A 669 5.70 -29.68 -20.78
C VAL A 669 5.52 -29.49 -22.27
N PHE A 670 4.73 -30.37 -22.88
CA PHE A 670 4.42 -30.35 -24.31
C PHE A 670 3.14 -31.13 -24.62
N GLN A 671 2.62 -30.92 -25.82
CA GLN A 671 1.46 -31.62 -26.36
C GLN A 671 1.88 -32.59 -27.48
N MET A 672 1.11 -33.66 -27.68
CA MET A 672 1.18 -34.54 -28.84
C MET A 672 -0.23 -34.81 -29.38
N LYS A 673 -0.40 -34.74 -30.70
CA LYS A 673 -1.64 -35.18 -31.38
C LYS A 673 -1.53 -36.67 -31.73
N GLU A 674 -2.63 -37.41 -31.58
CA GLU A 674 -2.72 -38.80 -32.04
C GLU A 674 -2.41 -38.90 -33.55
N GLY A 675 -1.47 -39.77 -33.92
CA GLY A 675 -1.01 -39.90 -35.31
C GLY A 675 -0.23 -38.69 -35.85
N GLY A 676 0.16 -37.75 -34.99
CA GLY A 676 0.96 -36.58 -35.34
C GLY A 676 2.48 -36.87 -35.48
N PRO A 677 3.30 -35.82 -35.62
CA PRO A 677 4.76 -35.93 -35.69
C PRO A 677 5.38 -36.66 -34.49
N THR A 678 6.49 -37.35 -34.70
CA THR A 678 7.21 -38.06 -33.63
C THR A 678 8.02 -37.12 -32.74
N ARG A 679 8.21 -37.48 -31.48
CA ARG A 679 9.18 -36.84 -30.56
C ARG A 679 10.21 -37.86 -30.11
N ALA A 680 11.49 -37.52 -30.24
CA ALA A 680 12.60 -38.47 -30.04
C ALA A 680 12.39 -39.81 -30.78
N THR A 681 11.88 -39.71 -32.02
CA THR A 681 11.48 -40.82 -32.90
C THR A 681 10.32 -41.70 -32.39
N ILE A 682 9.60 -41.29 -31.34
CA ILE A 682 8.42 -42.00 -30.81
C ILE A 682 7.15 -41.32 -31.32
N ALA A 683 6.23 -42.08 -31.89
CA ALA A 683 4.94 -41.60 -32.38
C ALA A 683 3.85 -41.68 -31.29
N GLN A 684 2.93 -40.71 -31.26
CA GLN A 684 1.78 -40.76 -30.36
C GLN A 684 0.68 -41.69 -30.90
N GLY A 685 0.39 -42.76 -30.16
CA GLY A 685 -0.77 -43.63 -30.39
C GLY A 685 -1.98 -43.26 -29.51
N SER A 686 -2.87 -44.23 -29.26
CA SER A 686 -4.12 -44.03 -28.52
C SER A 686 -3.98 -44.02 -27.00
N SER A 687 -2.83 -44.45 -26.46
CA SER A 687 -2.53 -44.49 -25.03
C SER A 687 -1.39 -43.54 -24.68
N GLY A 688 -1.68 -42.60 -23.76
CA GLY A 688 -0.65 -41.68 -23.27
C GLY A 688 0.41 -42.36 -22.41
N ASN A 689 0.02 -43.34 -21.59
CA ASN A 689 0.95 -44.11 -20.76
C ASN A 689 1.99 -44.90 -21.60
N ILE A 690 1.58 -45.49 -22.73
CA ILE A 690 2.51 -46.19 -23.62
C ILE A 690 3.53 -45.22 -24.22
N PHE A 691 3.06 -44.06 -24.71
CA PHE A 691 3.93 -43.04 -25.29
C PHE A 691 4.95 -42.52 -24.28
N ILE A 692 4.51 -42.08 -23.09
CA ILE A 692 5.43 -41.55 -22.07
C ILE A 692 6.41 -42.61 -21.60
N GLY A 693 5.97 -43.88 -21.46
CA GLY A 693 6.86 -44.99 -21.13
C GLY A 693 7.99 -45.16 -22.15
N GLN A 694 7.65 -45.24 -23.44
CA GLN A 694 8.63 -45.35 -24.54
C GLN A 694 9.56 -44.14 -24.62
N LEU A 695 9.03 -42.94 -24.38
CA LEU A 695 9.81 -41.71 -24.37
C LEU A 695 10.83 -41.70 -23.21
N LEU A 696 10.43 -42.13 -22.00
CA LEU A 696 11.32 -42.20 -20.85
C LEU A 696 12.37 -43.29 -21.01
N ASP A 697 12.04 -44.42 -21.61
CA ASP A 697 13.01 -45.45 -21.96
C ASP A 697 14.05 -44.89 -22.94
N ARG A 698 13.61 -44.13 -23.96
CA ARG A 698 14.50 -43.45 -24.91
C ARG A 698 15.38 -42.39 -24.25
N PHE A 699 14.81 -41.52 -23.42
CA PHE A 699 15.54 -40.44 -22.74
C PHE A 699 16.59 -40.97 -21.76
N ASN A 700 16.38 -42.16 -21.19
CA ASN A 700 17.32 -42.75 -20.25
C ASN A 700 18.27 -43.78 -20.90
N ASP A 701 18.23 -43.99 -22.22
CA ASP A 701 19.11 -44.91 -22.92
C ASP A 701 20.53 -44.33 -23.07
N ARG A 702 21.43 -44.82 -22.22
CA ARG A 702 22.85 -44.41 -22.18
C ARG A 702 23.70 -44.99 -23.30
N SER A 703 23.19 -45.93 -24.09
CA SER A 703 23.86 -46.38 -25.32
C SER A 703 23.69 -45.39 -26.47
N ILE A 704 22.64 -44.58 -26.44
CA ILE A 704 22.32 -43.57 -27.46
C ILE A 704 22.77 -42.18 -26.99
N TYR A 705 22.47 -41.80 -25.74
CA TYR A 705 22.77 -40.48 -25.20
C TYR A 705 23.81 -40.55 -24.08
N THR A 706 25.08 -40.40 -24.47
CA THR A 706 26.23 -40.41 -23.57
C THR A 706 26.48 -39.05 -22.90
N THR A 707 26.05 -37.96 -23.53
CA THR A 707 26.12 -36.58 -23.03
C THR A 707 24.77 -35.88 -23.14
N ASP A 708 24.60 -34.79 -22.40
CA ASP A 708 23.35 -34.02 -22.33
C ASP A 708 23.25 -32.91 -23.40
N GLU A 709 24.37 -32.49 -24.00
CA GLU A 709 24.45 -31.38 -24.97
C GLU A 709 23.48 -31.54 -26.16
N PHE A 710 23.35 -32.75 -26.70
CA PHE A 710 22.49 -33.05 -27.86
C PHE A 710 21.29 -33.93 -27.50
N HIS A 711 20.88 -33.92 -26.24
CA HIS A 711 19.75 -34.75 -25.79
C HIS A 711 18.42 -34.20 -26.32
N PRO A 712 17.50 -35.03 -26.85
CA PRO A 712 16.20 -34.60 -27.42
C PRO A 712 15.25 -33.93 -26.41
N PHE A 713 15.58 -33.96 -25.13
CA PHE A 713 14.92 -33.15 -24.11
C PHE A 713 15.09 -31.64 -24.39
N ASN A 714 16.24 -31.24 -24.94
CA ASN A 714 16.54 -29.84 -25.25
C ASN A 714 15.70 -29.31 -26.42
N ASP A 715 15.06 -30.19 -27.20
CA ASP A 715 14.07 -29.83 -28.23
C ASP A 715 12.69 -29.48 -27.64
N ILE A 716 12.51 -29.65 -26.32
CA ILE A 716 11.30 -29.21 -25.63
C ILE A 716 11.52 -27.78 -25.13
N SER A 717 10.70 -26.87 -25.65
CA SER A 717 10.86 -25.44 -25.43
C SER A 717 10.84 -25.05 -23.95
N THR A 718 11.67 -24.07 -23.62
CA THR A 718 11.70 -23.41 -22.32
C THR A 718 10.69 -22.25 -22.26
N ASP A 719 10.17 -21.79 -23.41
CA ASP A 719 9.19 -20.71 -23.52
C ASP A 719 7.78 -21.20 -23.18
N LEU A 720 7.21 -20.60 -22.13
CA LEU A 720 5.87 -20.91 -21.64
C LEU A 720 4.80 -20.78 -22.73
N ASN A 721 4.90 -19.77 -23.60
CA ASN A 721 3.90 -19.51 -24.65
C ASN A 721 3.85 -20.64 -25.69
N THR A 722 4.99 -21.30 -25.91
CA THR A 722 5.09 -22.43 -26.84
C THR A 722 4.79 -23.77 -26.16
N SER A 723 4.93 -23.84 -24.83
CA SER A 723 4.65 -25.01 -23.99
C SER A 723 3.23 -25.02 -23.41
N GLN A 724 2.26 -24.47 -24.14
CA GLN A 724 0.86 -24.44 -23.70
C GLN A 724 0.31 -25.87 -23.55
N LEU A 725 -0.54 -26.12 -22.55
CA LEU A 725 -1.29 -27.38 -22.41
C LEU A 725 -2.69 -27.27 -23.02
N GLU A 726 -3.32 -28.39 -23.35
CA GLU A 726 -4.65 -28.41 -23.93
C GLU A 726 -5.66 -28.88 -22.89
N TRP A 727 -6.76 -28.14 -22.67
CA TRP A 727 -7.80 -28.54 -21.71
C TRP A 727 -8.88 -29.40 -22.37
N LEU A 728 -9.13 -29.20 -23.66
CA LEU A 728 -10.07 -30.03 -24.43
C LEU A 728 -9.45 -31.38 -24.79
N GLU A 729 -10.30 -32.40 -24.98
CA GLU A 729 -9.84 -33.72 -25.43
C GLU A 729 -9.21 -33.65 -26.83
N THR A 730 -9.73 -32.75 -27.68
CA THR A 730 -9.31 -32.60 -29.07
C THR A 730 -8.83 -31.19 -29.38
N SER A 731 -7.89 -31.11 -30.33
CA SER A 731 -7.46 -29.89 -31.00
C SER A 731 -7.54 -30.11 -32.49
N GLU A 732 -8.37 -29.32 -33.15
CA GLU A 732 -8.66 -29.49 -34.58
C GLU A 732 -9.34 -30.83 -34.88
N GLY A 733 -10.22 -31.27 -33.98
CA GLY A 733 -10.93 -32.54 -34.10
C GLY A 733 -10.06 -33.79 -33.90
N VAL A 734 -8.75 -33.62 -33.65
CA VAL A 734 -7.80 -34.71 -33.37
C VAL A 734 -7.51 -34.76 -31.88
N ARG A 735 -7.46 -35.97 -31.31
CA ARG A 735 -7.19 -36.19 -29.88
C ARG A 735 -5.79 -35.70 -29.50
N VAL A 736 -5.71 -34.96 -28.39
CA VAL A 736 -4.48 -34.37 -27.86
C VAL A 736 -4.11 -34.98 -26.52
N PHE A 737 -2.81 -35.16 -26.31
CA PHE A 737 -2.21 -35.66 -25.07
C PHE A 737 -1.21 -34.64 -24.54
N ASN A 738 -1.30 -34.33 -23.25
CA ASN A 738 -0.38 -33.43 -22.55
C ASN A 738 0.65 -34.23 -21.76
N TYR A 739 1.91 -33.80 -21.73
CA TYR A 739 2.97 -34.50 -21.01
C TYR A 739 3.82 -33.53 -20.20
N ALA A 740 4.40 -34.07 -19.12
CA ALA A 740 5.48 -33.43 -18.40
C ALA A 740 6.70 -34.35 -18.32
N VAL A 741 7.90 -33.76 -18.44
CA VAL A 741 9.17 -34.45 -18.23
C VAL A 741 10.03 -33.60 -17.31
N ALA A 742 10.60 -34.22 -16.28
CA ALA A 742 11.56 -33.63 -15.36
C ALA A 742 12.95 -34.23 -15.60
N LYS A 743 13.96 -33.36 -15.67
CA LYS A 743 15.37 -33.73 -15.73
C LYS A 743 15.99 -33.59 -14.34
N VAL A 744 16.25 -34.70 -13.66
CA VAL A 744 16.87 -34.70 -12.32
C VAL A 744 18.37 -34.91 -12.44
N ARG A 745 19.12 -34.14 -11.66
CA ARG A 745 20.58 -34.10 -11.64
C ARG A 745 21.11 -34.56 -10.30
N TYR A 746 22.30 -35.15 -10.30
CA TYR A 746 22.98 -35.59 -9.09
C TYR A 746 24.49 -35.57 -9.27
N LYS A 747 25.23 -35.11 -8.25
CA LYS A 747 26.69 -35.04 -8.26
C LYS A 747 27.22 -35.50 -6.90
N ALA A 748 27.99 -36.59 -6.91
CA ALA A 748 28.58 -37.18 -5.70
C ALA A 748 29.91 -37.89 -6.03
N PRO A 749 30.87 -37.94 -5.08
CA PRO A 749 32.14 -38.63 -5.26
C PRO A 749 31.93 -40.12 -5.47
N VAL A 750 32.74 -40.74 -6.35
CA VAL A 750 32.75 -42.20 -6.49
C VAL A 750 33.54 -42.79 -5.32
N PRO A 751 32.95 -43.72 -4.53
CA PRO A 751 33.69 -44.43 -3.49
C PRO A 751 34.94 -45.10 -4.07
N THR A 752 36.02 -45.19 -3.29
CA THR A 752 37.23 -45.93 -3.68
C THR A 752 37.45 -47.08 -2.71
N PRO A 753 37.28 -48.36 -3.13
CA PRO A 753 36.93 -48.81 -4.49
C PRO A 753 35.45 -48.52 -4.86
N PRO A 754 35.10 -48.44 -6.16
CA PRO A 754 33.73 -48.20 -6.61
C PRO A 754 32.78 -49.28 -6.09
N SER A 755 31.80 -48.88 -5.28
CA SER A 755 30.87 -49.80 -4.61
C SER A 755 29.40 -49.46 -4.80
N GLY A 756 29.09 -48.34 -5.49
CA GLY A 756 27.73 -47.78 -5.56
C GLY A 756 27.22 -47.20 -4.23
N ALA A 757 28.06 -47.17 -3.18
CA ALA A 757 27.65 -46.71 -1.85
C ALA A 757 27.23 -45.22 -1.78
N ASN A 758 27.60 -44.42 -2.79
CA ASN A 758 27.20 -43.02 -2.90
C ASN A 758 26.14 -42.81 -4.00
N ASP A 759 25.54 -43.86 -4.55
CA ASP A 759 24.44 -43.71 -5.51
C ASP A 759 23.18 -43.24 -4.78
N ALA A 760 22.42 -42.31 -5.37
CA ALA A 760 21.11 -41.95 -4.87
C ALA A 760 20.09 -42.98 -5.36
N ILE A 761 19.81 -43.99 -4.52
CA ILE A 761 18.92 -45.11 -4.83
C ILE A 761 17.47 -44.73 -4.47
N ASN A 762 16.50 -45.20 -5.26
CA ASN A 762 15.06 -44.97 -5.05
C ASN A 762 14.62 -43.49 -5.09
N VAL A 763 15.31 -42.65 -5.87
CA VAL A 763 14.86 -41.27 -6.13
C VAL A 763 13.57 -41.29 -6.93
N LYS A 764 12.55 -40.58 -6.45
CA LYS A 764 11.25 -40.46 -7.10
C LYS A 764 10.96 -39.04 -7.53
N VAL A 765 10.14 -38.88 -8.56
CA VAL A 765 9.56 -37.59 -8.93
C VAL A 765 8.04 -37.70 -8.93
N PHE A 766 7.38 -36.87 -8.11
CA PHE A 766 5.94 -36.74 -8.09
C PHE A 766 5.51 -35.52 -8.88
N PHE A 767 4.66 -35.71 -9.90
CA PHE A 767 4.11 -34.62 -10.69
C PHE A 767 2.72 -34.26 -10.19
N ARG A 768 2.48 -32.98 -9.92
CA ARG A 768 1.20 -32.48 -9.42
C ARG A 768 0.75 -31.25 -10.19
N LEU A 769 -0.50 -31.26 -10.65
CA LEU A 769 -1.16 -30.08 -11.19
C LEU A 769 -1.99 -29.46 -10.07
N PHE A 770 -1.78 -28.18 -9.80
CA PHE A 770 -2.70 -27.43 -8.96
C PHE A 770 -3.93 -27.07 -9.76
N ASN A 771 -5.12 -27.06 -9.17
CA ASN A 771 -6.34 -26.87 -9.98
C ASN A 771 -6.51 -25.42 -10.50
N ALA A 772 -5.86 -24.42 -9.90
CA ALA A 772 -5.82 -23.04 -10.39
C ALA A 772 -4.37 -22.51 -10.47
N ALA A 773 -4.20 -21.26 -10.93
CA ALA A 773 -2.94 -20.55 -10.70
C ALA A 773 -2.80 -20.29 -9.20
N ILE A 774 -1.67 -20.67 -8.61
CA ILE A 774 -1.47 -20.62 -7.16
C ILE A 774 -0.57 -19.46 -6.76
N THR A 775 -0.96 -18.77 -5.71
CA THR A 775 -0.07 -17.87 -4.96
C THR A 775 0.43 -18.51 -3.66
N ASN A 776 0.10 -19.79 -3.43
CA ASN A 776 0.58 -20.60 -2.33
C ASN A 776 1.16 -21.93 -2.84
N ALA A 777 2.48 -21.99 -2.92
CA ALA A 777 3.22 -23.20 -3.29
C ALA A 777 3.90 -23.86 -2.08
N ILE A 778 3.57 -23.42 -0.85
CA ILE A 778 4.16 -23.97 0.38
C ILE A 778 3.95 -25.47 0.43
N TYR A 779 5.04 -26.20 0.63
CA TYR A 779 5.05 -27.62 0.86
C TYR A 779 4.42 -27.97 2.22
N ASN A 780 3.22 -28.55 2.15
CA ASN A 780 2.54 -29.19 3.26
C ASN A 780 2.22 -30.65 2.91
N PRO A 781 2.98 -31.62 3.46
CA PRO A 781 2.80 -33.04 3.15
C PRO A 781 1.49 -33.62 3.69
N ASN A 782 0.78 -32.89 4.56
CA ASN A 782 -0.54 -33.27 5.09
C ASN A 782 -1.69 -32.47 4.44
N GLY A 783 -1.40 -31.72 3.37
CA GLY A 783 -2.36 -30.85 2.69
C GLY A 783 -2.23 -30.93 1.18
N ASN A 784 -1.73 -29.86 0.55
CA ASN A 784 -1.52 -29.76 -0.90
C ASN A 784 -0.44 -30.69 -1.48
N TYR A 785 0.46 -31.28 -0.68
CA TYR A 785 1.47 -32.27 -1.14
C TYR A 785 1.27 -33.65 -0.51
N ASN A 786 0.01 -34.07 -0.35
CA ASN A 786 -0.37 -35.32 0.32
C ASN A 786 0.25 -36.58 -0.33
N LYS A 787 0.62 -37.55 0.49
CA LYS A 787 1.30 -38.80 0.10
C LYS A 787 0.73 -40.00 0.84
N ALA A 788 0.86 -41.18 0.27
CA ALA A 788 0.53 -42.45 0.90
C ALA A 788 1.69 -43.44 0.78
N GLY A 789 1.76 -44.42 1.68
CA GLY A 789 2.86 -45.40 1.72
C GLY A 789 4.10 -44.90 2.48
N THR A 790 5.16 -45.70 2.45
CA THR A 790 6.48 -45.42 3.07
C THR A 790 7.60 -45.92 2.14
N GLY A 791 8.81 -45.33 2.22
CA GLY A 791 9.94 -45.84 1.46
C GLY A 791 9.79 -45.82 -0.06
N GLY A 792 10.34 -46.87 -0.66
CA GLY A 792 10.15 -47.21 -2.07
C GLY A 792 8.68 -47.42 -2.49
N ASN A 793 7.72 -47.49 -1.57
CA ASN A 793 6.29 -47.57 -1.87
C ASN A 793 5.53 -46.24 -1.73
N THR A 794 6.20 -45.16 -1.30
CA THR A 794 5.57 -43.83 -1.22
C THR A 794 5.05 -43.37 -2.59
N ILE A 795 3.80 -42.93 -2.65
CA ILE A 795 3.16 -42.40 -3.85
C ILE A 795 2.41 -41.10 -3.54
N SER A 796 2.39 -40.18 -4.51
CA SER A 796 1.60 -38.96 -4.42
C SER A 796 0.11 -39.26 -4.55
N VAL A 797 -0.70 -38.75 -3.61
CA VAL A 797 -2.16 -38.81 -3.65
C VAL A 797 -2.74 -37.40 -3.75
N ILE A 798 -4.06 -37.27 -3.90
CA ILE A 798 -4.75 -35.98 -4.03
C ILE A 798 -4.43 -35.08 -2.83
N GLY A 799 -3.99 -33.86 -3.14
CA GLY A 799 -3.81 -32.80 -2.16
C GLY A 799 -5.13 -32.14 -1.82
N LYS A 800 -5.37 -31.90 -0.52
CA LYS A 800 -6.59 -31.23 -0.04
C LYS A 800 -6.28 -30.18 1.01
N GLU A 801 -6.99 -29.05 0.93
CA GLU A 801 -7.00 -28.04 1.99
C GLU A 801 -8.44 -27.61 2.25
N GLY A 802 -8.85 -27.54 3.53
CA GLY A 802 -10.24 -27.21 3.88
C GLY A 802 -11.29 -28.17 3.29
N GLY A 803 -10.91 -29.41 2.97
CA GLY A 803 -11.78 -30.41 2.33
C GLY A 803 -11.89 -30.30 0.80
N LEU A 804 -11.30 -29.26 0.18
CA LEU A 804 -11.30 -29.06 -1.27
C LEU A 804 -10.03 -29.63 -1.90
N ILE A 805 -10.14 -30.14 -3.13
CA ILE A 805 -9.00 -30.57 -3.93
C ILE A 805 -8.16 -29.35 -4.28
N THR A 806 -6.86 -29.38 -3.98
CA THR A 806 -5.91 -28.30 -4.30
C THR A 806 -4.82 -28.74 -5.27
N SER A 807 -4.42 -30.02 -5.24
CA SER A 807 -3.46 -30.58 -6.18
C SER A 807 -3.82 -32.00 -6.60
N ILE A 808 -3.48 -32.34 -7.85
CA ILE A 808 -3.83 -33.60 -8.49
C ILE A 808 -2.55 -34.27 -8.98
N PRO A 809 -2.27 -35.53 -8.58
CA PRO A 809 -1.08 -36.23 -9.03
C PRO A 809 -1.25 -36.90 -10.41
N PHE A 810 -0.14 -37.02 -11.12
CA PHE A 810 -0.01 -37.63 -12.45
C PHE A 810 1.15 -38.61 -12.48
N PHE A 811 1.01 -39.64 -13.31
CA PHE A 811 1.89 -40.81 -13.30
C PHE A 811 2.36 -41.17 -14.71
N ALA A 812 3.48 -41.90 -14.82
CA ALA A 812 3.83 -42.57 -16.07
C ALA A 812 2.98 -43.82 -16.28
N GLU A 813 2.66 -44.52 -15.19
CA GLU A 813 1.77 -45.68 -15.21
C GLU A 813 0.27 -45.33 -15.29
N PRO A 814 -0.58 -46.25 -15.78
CA PRO A 814 -2.02 -46.09 -15.75
C PRO A 814 -2.55 -45.88 -14.32
N ARG A 815 -3.62 -45.07 -14.19
CA ARG A 815 -4.34 -44.92 -12.93
C ARG A 815 -4.95 -46.25 -12.49
N VAL A 816 -4.86 -46.57 -11.21
CA VAL A 816 -5.61 -47.70 -10.62
C VAL A 816 -7.12 -47.41 -10.66
N ASN A 817 -7.94 -48.45 -10.74
CA ASN A 817 -9.39 -48.29 -10.73
C ASN A 817 -9.89 -47.91 -9.33
N TYR A 818 -10.13 -46.61 -9.11
CA TYR A 818 -10.51 -46.09 -7.80
C TYR A 818 -11.87 -46.60 -7.28
N SER A 819 -12.74 -47.11 -8.16
CA SER A 819 -13.99 -47.78 -7.73
C SER A 819 -13.75 -49.14 -7.06
N ALA A 820 -12.54 -49.70 -7.18
CA ALA A 820 -12.20 -51.03 -6.67
C ALA A 820 -10.92 -51.04 -5.83
N SER A 821 -10.24 -49.90 -5.67
CA SER A 821 -8.96 -49.80 -4.96
C SER A 821 -8.74 -48.38 -4.46
N LEU A 822 -7.99 -48.24 -3.36
CA LEU A 822 -7.57 -46.93 -2.84
C LEU A 822 -6.55 -46.27 -3.77
N MET A 823 -6.53 -44.95 -3.79
CA MET A 823 -5.47 -44.20 -4.46
C MET A 823 -4.07 -44.54 -3.92
N ALA A 824 -3.99 -44.88 -2.64
CA ALA A 824 -2.77 -45.36 -1.99
C ALA A 824 -2.19 -46.65 -2.61
N SER A 825 -2.96 -47.38 -3.42
CA SER A 825 -2.48 -48.57 -4.16
C SER A 825 -1.82 -48.26 -5.50
N GLN A 826 -1.82 -46.99 -5.93
CA GLN A 826 -1.14 -46.57 -7.16
C GLN A 826 0.36 -46.88 -7.09
N THR A 827 0.92 -47.37 -8.19
CA THR A 827 2.37 -47.54 -8.37
C THR A 827 2.85 -46.73 -9.56
N ASP A 828 4.13 -46.31 -9.53
CA ASP A 828 4.74 -45.57 -10.63
C ASP A 828 6.26 -45.87 -10.76
N PRO A 829 6.66 -47.13 -10.99
CA PRO A 829 8.07 -47.55 -11.02
C PRO A 829 8.91 -46.81 -12.07
N ARG A 830 8.32 -46.33 -13.17
CA ARG A 830 9.03 -45.51 -14.16
C ARG A 830 9.49 -44.17 -13.62
N ASN A 831 8.86 -43.66 -12.57
CA ASN A 831 9.28 -42.46 -11.85
C ASN A 831 10.04 -42.78 -10.55
N MET A 832 10.65 -43.96 -10.45
CA MET A 832 11.59 -44.32 -9.39
C MET A 832 12.89 -44.83 -10.01
N LYS A 833 14.01 -44.15 -9.79
CA LYS A 833 15.28 -44.47 -10.44
C LYS A 833 16.46 -44.33 -9.48
N THR A 834 17.59 -44.92 -9.85
CA THR A 834 18.88 -44.72 -9.18
C THR A 834 19.69 -43.70 -9.96
N LEU A 835 20.24 -42.69 -9.28
CA LEU A 835 21.18 -41.73 -9.85
C LEU A 835 22.60 -42.10 -9.38
N PRO A 836 23.46 -42.63 -10.27
CA PRO A 836 24.79 -43.08 -9.87
C PRO A 836 25.73 -41.92 -9.52
N ALA A 837 26.62 -42.13 -8.55
CA ALA A 837 27.73 -41.22 -8.29
C ALA A 837 28.75 -41.27 -9.43
N LYS A 838 29.15 -40.10 -9.95
CA LYS A 838 30.09 -39.97 -11.08
C LYS A 838 31.26 -39.02 -10.81
N GLY A 839 31.54 -38.72 -9.55
CA GLY A 839 32.62 -37.83 -9.16
C GLY A 839 32.36 -36.40 -9.60
N ASN A 840 33.28 -35.85 -10.39
CA ASN A 840 33.17 -34.48 -10.90
C ASN A 840 32.18 -34.34 -12.06
N VAL A 841 31.69 -35.45 -12.62
CA VAL A 841 30.71 -35.46 -13.72
C VAL A 841 29.30 -35.56 -13.15
N GLU A 842 28.37 -34.78 -13.69
CA GLU A 842 26.96 -34.84 -13.33
C GLU A 842 26.30 -36.13 -13.82
N SER A 843 25.49 -36.75 -12.97
CA SER A 843 24.55 -37.79 -13.35
C SER A 843 23.18 -37.17 -13.60
N VAL A 844 22.63 -37.38 -14.79
CA VAL A 844 21.30 -36.91 -15.19
C VAL A 844 20.38 -38.12 -15.33
N VAL A 845 19.11 -38.00 -14.95
CA VAL A 845 18.08 -39.00 -15.17
C VAL A 845 16.74 -38.31 -15.46
N TYR A 846 15.96 -38.83 -16.40
CA TYR A 846 14.68 -38.24 -16.81
C TYR A 846 13.50 -39.02 -16.24
N PHE A 847 12.53 -38.27 -15.74
CA PHE A 847 11.27 -38.70 -15.15
C PHE A 847 10.13 -38.03 -15.93
N GLY A 848 8.92 -38.56 -15.92
CA GLY A 848 7.82 -37.94 -16.66
C GLY A 848 6.47 -38.57 -16.40
N CYS A 849 5.41 -37.87 -16.81
CA CYS A 849 4.04 -38.35 -16.65
C CYS A 849 3.16 -37.94 -17.83
N TRP A 850 2.06 -38.67 -17.99
CA TRP A 850 0.95 -38.25 -18.84
C TRP A 850 0.02 -37.34 -18.02
N LEU A 851 -0.17 -36.10 -18.47
CA LEU A 851 -1.09 -35.14 -17.88
C LEU A 851 -2.49 -35.36 -18.46
N ASP A 852 -3.15 -36.43 -18.01
CA ASP A 852 -4.43 -36.93 -18.52
C ASP A 852 -5.66 -36.07 -18.16
N PHE A 853 -5.47 -34.82 -17.73
CA PHE A 853 -6.57 -33.96 -17.29
C PHE A 853 -7.50 -33.51 -18.40
N ASN A 854 -7.09 -33.59 -19.65
CA ASN A 854 -7.93 -33.27 -20.80
C ASN A 854 -8.74 -34.48 -21.31
N GLN A 855 -8.73 -35.60 -20.59
CA GLN A 855 -9.41 -36.83 -20.97
C GLN A 855 -10.70 -37.00 -20.15
N PRO A 856 -11.89 -36.83 -20.75
CA PRO A 856 -13.17 -36.78 -20.03
C PRO A 856 -13.55 -38.09 -19.33
N GLY A 857 -12.87 -39.21 -19.60
CA GLY A 857 -13.10 -40.49 -18.93
C GLY A 857 -12.31 -40.70 -17.64
N GLN A 858 -11.37 -39.80 -17.31
CA GLN A 858 -10.52 -39.97 -16.14
C GLN A 858 -11.23 -39.50 -14.87
N MET A 859 -11.32 -40.39 -13.89
CA MET A 859 -12.00 -40.14 -12.61
C MET A 859 -10.97 -40.09 -11.49
N ILE A 860 -11.23 -39.25 -10.48
CA ILE A 860 -10.39 -39.12 -9.28
C ILE A 860 -11.24 -39.20 -8.00
N PRO A 861 -10.71 -39.76 -6.89
CA PRO A 861 -11.44 -39.86 -5.63
C PRO A 861 -11.61 -38.52 -4.92
N VAL A 862 -12.85 -38.18 -4.56
CA VAL A 862 -13.13 -37.08 -3.61
C VAL A 862 -13.10 -37.61 -2.18
N ASN A 863 -13.72 -38.76 -1.91
CA ASN A 863 -13.69 -39.42 -0.62
C ASN A 863 -13.35 -40.91 -0.80
N GLU A 864 -12.73 -41.51 0.21
CA GLU A 864 -12.35 -42.92 0.23
C GLU A 864 -12.77 -43.54 1.57
N ASP A 865 -13.16 -44.82 1.55
CA ASP A 865 -13.27 -45.64 2.76
C ASP A 865 -11.97 -46.43 3.00
N ALA A 866 -12.03 -47.53 3.76
CA ALA A 866 -10.85 -48.35 4.03
C ALA A 866 -10.35 -49.18 2.82
N THR A 867 -11.11 -49.23 1.72
CA THR A 867 -10.87 -50.17 0.60
C THR A 867 -10.95 -49.54 -0.79
N HIS A 868 -11.76 -48.48 -0.99
CA HIS A 868 -11.98 -47.85 -2.30
C HIS A 868 -12.55 -46.43 -2.19
N ALA A 869 -12.66 -45.74 -3.33
CA ALA A 869 -13.31 -44.45 -3.41
C ALA A 869 -14.82 -44.57 -3.20
N THR A 870 -15.37 -43.77 -2.28
CA THR A 870 -16.83 -43.66 -2.05
C THR A 870 -17.47 -42.57 -2.90
N SER A 871 -16.68 -41.64 -3.42
CA SER A 871 -17.11 -40.65 -4.40
C SER A 871 -16.01 -40.33 -5.39
N LEU A 872 -16.39 -40.20 -6.66
CA LEU A 872 -15.50 -39.90 -7.77
C LEU A 872 -15.96 -38.63 -8.49
N VAL A 873 -15.01 -37.86 -8.99
CA VAL A 873 -15.27 -36.70 -9.87
C VAL A 873 -14.45 -36.82 -11.15
N ASN A 874 -14.96 -36.21 -12.21
CA ASN A 874 -14.25 -36.10 -13.47
C ASN A 874 -13.02 -35.21 -13.30
N LEU A 875 -11.86 -35.71 -13.71
CA LEU A 875 -10.60 -34.99 -13.60
C LEU A 875 -10.61 -33.70 -14.42
N GLN A 876 -11.14 -33.73 -15.65
CA GLN A 876 -11.20 -32.57 -16.55
C GLN A 876 -12.01 -31.43 -15.92
N THR A 877 -13.08 -31.76 -15.20
CA THR A 877 -13.92 -30.78 -14.51
C THR A 877 -13.46 -30.43 -13.10
N SER A 878 -12.32 -30.98 -12.65
CA SER A 878 -11.69 -30.63 -11.37
C SER A 878 -10.67 -29.49 -11.51
N VAL A 879 -10.26 -29.15 -12.74
CA VAL A 879 -9.43 -27.97 -13.05
C VAL A 879 -10.27 -26.69 -12.97
N ARG A 880 -9.65 -25.57 -12.58
CA ARG A 880 -10.26 -24.28 -12.27
C ARG A 880 -9.67 -23.11 -13.05
N GLY A 881 -8.89 -23.38 -14.09
CA GLY A 881 -8.32 -22.37 -14.99
C GLY A 881 -7.84 -22.97 -16.31
N ILE A 882 -7.76 -22.14 -17.35
CA ILE A 882 -7.36 -22.58 -18.69
C ILE A 882 -5.92 -23.08 -18.70
N HIS A 883 -5.07 -22.53 -17.82
CA HIS A 883 -3.72 -23.02 -17.56
C HIS A 883 -3.36 -22.97 -16.07
N PRO A 884 -3.31 -24.13 -15.41
CA PRO A 884 -2.87 -24.23 -14.02
C PRO A 884 -1.34 -24.32 -13.85
N CYS A 885 -0.87 -24.25 -12.61
CA CYS A 885 0.54 -24.48 -12.26
C CYS A 885 0.85 -25.98 -12.13
N LEU A 886 1.94 -26.44 -12.74
CA LEU A 886 2.49 -27.78 -12.55
C LEU A 886 3.70 -27.71 -11.61
N ILE A 887 3.78 -28.62 -10.64
CA ILE A 887 4.95 -28.77 -9.77
C ILE A 887 5.44 -30.21 -9.83
N ALA A 888 6.76 -30.38 -9.97
CA ALA A 888 7.46 -31.64 -9.78
C ALA A 888 8.18 -31.62 -8.43
N GLU A 889 7.91 -32.63 -7.61
CA GLU A 889 8.54 -32.86 -6.30
C GLU A 889 9.56 -34.01 -6.43
N ILE A 890 10.84 -33.74 -6.18
CA ILE A 890 11.83 -34.79 -5.95
C ILE A 890 11.58 -35.34 -4.55
N TYR A 891 11.29 -36.64 -4.47
CA TYR A 891 11.15 -37.36 -3.23
C TYR A 891 12.32 -38.33 -3.08
N PHE A 892 13.17 -38.05 -2.10
CA PHE A 892 14.33 -38.86 -1.74
C PHE A 892 14.42 -38.90 -0.21
N GLU A 893 14.46 -40.08 0.40
CA GLU A 893 14.35 -40.20 1.87
C GLU A 893 15.56 -39.61 2.61
N ASP A 894 16.74 -39.66 1.99
CA ASP A 894 17.95 -39.10 2.57
C ASP A 894 18.03 -37.57 2.40
N ASP A 895 17.16 -36.97 1.55
CA ASP A 895 16.95 -35.52 1.45
C ASP A 895 15.45 -35.15 1.37
N PRO A 896 14.74 -35.15 2.50
CA PRO A 896 13.31 -34.87 2.52
C PRO A 896 13.02 -33.38 2.34
N THR A 897 12.06 -33.07 1.45
CA THR A 897 11.53 -31.71 1.30
C THR A 897 10.99 -31.17 2.63
N ARG A 898 11.48 -30.00 3.05
CA ARG A 898 11.13 -29.40 4.34
C ARG A 898 9.72 -28.81 4.32
N VAL A 899 8.95 -29.03 5.39
CA VAL A 899 7.65 -28.36 5.61
C VAL A 899 7.86 -26.85 5.58
N GLY A 900 7.07 -26.13 4.77
CA GLY A 900 7.23 -24.69 4.59
C GLY A 900 8.05 -24.28 3.35
N ALA A 901 8.74 -25.21 2.69
CA ALA A 901 9.50 -24.92 1.47
C ALA A 901 8.60 -24.49 0.31
N THR A 902 9.14 -23.69 -0.60
CA THR A 902 8.51 -23.31 -1.87
C THR A 902 9.43 -23.70 -3.03
N PRO A 903 8.96 -23.68 -4.30
CA PRO A 903 9.82 -23.84 -5.46
C PRO A 903 11.01 -22.87 -5.45
N GLY A 904 10.78 -21.63 -5.03
CA GLY A 904 11.85 -20.63 -4.89
C GLY A 904 12.79 -20.83 -3.70
N SER A 905 12.61 -21.86 -2.87
CA SER A 905 13.44 -22.07 -1.67
C SER A 905 13.93 -23.50 -1.50
N SER A 906 13.72 -24.37 -2.50
CA SER A 906 14.07 -25.78 -2.42
C SER A 906 14.21 -26.38 -3.81
N ASP A 907 15.38 -26.93 -4.08
CA ASP A 907 15.71 -27.70 -5.29
C ASP A 907 14.83 -28.95 -5.51
N ASN A 908 14.11 -29.37 -4.47
CA ASN A 908 13.24 -30.54 -4.50
C ASN A 908 11.88 -30.19 -5.13
N LEU A 909 11.58 -28.92 -5.34
CA LEU A 909 10.31 -28.43 -5.86
C LEU A 909 10.58 -27.59 -7.11
N SER A 910 10.17 -28.09 -8.27
CA SER A 910 10.27 -27.35 -9.53
C SER A 910 8.90 -27.00 -10.04
N GLN A 911 8.65 -25.70 -10.23
CA GLN A 911 7.39 -25.22 -10.77
C GLN A 911 7.52 -24.91 -12.27
N ARG A 912 6.47 -25.24 -13.02
CA ARG A 912 6.24 -24.76 -14.38
C ARG A 912 4.97 -23.94 -14.41
N ASN A 913 5.13 -22.67 -14.76
CA ASN A 913 4.02 -21.74 -14.93
C ASN A 913 3.44 -21.84 -16.35
N LEU A 914 2.12 -21.87 -16.49
CA LEU A 914 1.46 -22.05 -17.79
C LEU A 914 0.43 -20.96 -18.10
N VAL A 915 0.30 -19.92 -17.27
CA VAL A 915 -0.81 -18.96 -17.32
C VAL A 915 -0.68 -18.02 -18.53
N ILE A 916 -1.50 -18.25 -19.57
CA ILE A 916 -1.50 -17.47 -20.82
C ILE A 916 -2.92 -17.05 -21.18
N ALA A 917 -3.12 -15.77 -21.52
CA ALA A 917 -4.39 -15.27 -22.06
C ALA A 917 -4.13 -14.30 -23.23
N HIS A 918 -4.84 -14.49 -24.34
CA HIS A 918 -4.62 -13.69 -25.55
C HIS A 918 -5.41 -12.37 -25.52
N SER A 919 -4.78 -11.30 -26.02
CA SER A 919 -5.45 -10.03 -26.33
C SER A 919 -5.37 -9.76 -27.83
N ASP A 920 -6.39 -9.13 -28.43
CA ASP A 920 -6.39 -8.81 -29.85
C ASP A 920 -5.94 -7.37 -30.15
N ASN A 921 -5.55 -7.09 -31.39
CA ASN A 921 -5.53 -5.74 -31.96
C ASN A 921 -5.47 -5.80 -33.50
N PRO A 922 -6.29 -5.04 -34.27
CA PRO A 922 -7.39 -4.15 -33.84
C PRO A 922 -8.60 -4.90 -33.28
N GLY A 923 -9.28 -4.30 -32.29
CA GLY A 923 -10.35 -4.92 -31.52
C GLY A 923 -11.21 -3.92 -30.74
N SER A 924 -12.26 -4.41 -30.07
CA SER A 924 -13.07 -3.66 -29.11
C SER A 924 -12.51 -3.80 -27.69
N LEU A 925 -13.09 -3.09 -26.71
CA LEU A 925 -12.69 -3.26 -25.31
C LEU A 925 -12.82 -4.73 -24.84
N SER A 926 -13.88 -5.44 -25.22
CA SER A 926 -14.09 -6.83 -24.79
C SER A 926 -13.03 -7.77 -25.35
N THR A 927 -12.47 -7.46 -26.52
CA THR A 927 -11.41 -8.26 -27.12
C THR A 927 -10.01 -7.89 -26.59
N HIS A 928 -9.86 -6.69 -26.03
CA HIS A 928 -8.66 -6.24 -25.29
C HIS A 928 -8.60 -6.73 -23.84
N THR A 929 -9.74 -7.13 -23.25
CA THR A 929 -9.82 -7.63 -21.87
C THR A 929 -9.32 -9.06 -21.73
N VAL A 930 -8.36 -9.30 -20.84
CA VAL A 930 -7.88 -10.65 -20.50
C VAL A 930 -8.21 -11.01 -19.06
N GLN A 931 -8.45 -12.29 -18.81
CA GLN A 931 -8.87 -12.79 -17.51
C GLN A 931 -8.15 -14.09 -17.16
N HIS A 932 -7.88 -14.29 -15.87
CA HIS A 932 -7.45 -15.59 -15.37
C HIS A 932 -7.82 -15.79 -13.90
N THR A 933 -8.11 -17.03 -13.55
CA THR A 933 -8.42 -17.47 -12.19
C THR A 933 -7.14 -17.72 -11.39
N PHE A 934 -7.19 -17.44 -10.10
CA PHE A 934 -6.09 -17.72 -9.18
C PHE A 934 -6.60 -18.01 -7.77
N GLU A 935 -5.75 -18.60 -6.94
CA GLU A 935 -6.08 -18.95 -5.55
C GLU A 935 -5.07 -18.32 -4.57
N ILE A 936 -5.59 -17.77 -3.47
CA ILE A 936 -4.85 -17.13 -2.38
C ILE A 936 -4.96 -17.97 -1.10
N LYS A 937 -3.86 -18.12 -0.35
CA LYS A 937 -3.90 -18.72 0.99
C LYS A 937 -3.77 -17.64 2.08
N PRO A 938 -4.87 -17.13 2.65
CA PRO A 938 -4.81 -16.14 3.71
C PRO A 938 -4.20 -16.72 5.01
N SER A 939 -3.58 -15.85 5.81
CA SER A 939 -3.16 -16.23 7.16
C SER A 939 -4.35 -16.65 8.04
N GLN A 940 -4.21 -17.79 8.72
CA GLN A 940 -5.15 -18.25 9.73
C GLN A 940 -4.79 -17.66 11.10
N PHE A 941 -5.78 -17.11 11.81
CA PHE A 941 -5.63 -16.63 13.18
C PHE A 941 -6.85 -17.06 14.01
N SER A 942 -6.65 -17.39 15.28
CA SER A 942 -7.74 -17.63 16.24
C SER A 942 -8.31 -16.29 16.73
N LEU A 943 -9.59 -16.03 16.47
CA LEU A 943 -10.32 -14.89 17.03
C LEU A 943 -10.63 -15.14 18.52
N PRO A 944 -10.57 -14.12 19.40
CA PRO A 944 -11.13 -14.23 20.75
C PRO A 944 -12.63 -14.54 20.69
N THR A 945 -13.10 -15.48 21.50
CA THR A 945 -14.40 -16.16 21.39
C THR A 945 -15.65 -15.34 21.78
N ASN A 946 -15.57 -14.02 21.96
CA ASN A 946 -16.61 -13.26 22.67
C ASN A 946 -17.19 -12.05 21.91
N HIS A 947 -17.49 -12.14 20.60
CA HIS A 947 -18.28 -11.11 19.92
C HIS A 947 -19.45 -11.68 19.13
N HIS A 948 -20.66 -11.28 19.53
CA HIS A 948 -21.92 -11.57 18.85
C HIS A 948 -22.24 -10.42 17.89
N GLY A 949 -22.48 -10.75 16.62
CA GLY A 949 -23.35 -10.00 15.70
C GLY A 949 -22.87 -8.62 15.25
N HIS A 950 -22.58 -8.51 13.95
CA HIS A 950 -22.59 -7.26 13.17
C HIS A 950 -21.70 -6.11 13.66
N GLU A 951 -20.38 -6.27 13.53
CA GLU A 951 -19.36 -5.23 13.21
C GLU A 951 -17.97 -5.77 13.58
N MET A 952 -17.42 -6.67 12.76
CA MET A 952 -16.18 -7.42 13.05
C MET A 952 -14.88 -6.76 12.55
N HIS A 953 -14.89 -5.50 12.12
CA HIS A 953 -13.88 -5.05 11.15
C HIS A 953 -12.73 -4.17 11.68
N MET A 954 -12.70 -3.79 12.96
CA MET A 954 -11.61 -2.93 13.49
C MET A 954 -11.11 -3.29 14.90
N GLU A 955 -12.00 -3.69 15.82
CA GLU A 955 -11.63 -3.96 17.23
C GLU A 955 -10.79 -5.24 17.42
N ALA A 956 -10.98 -6.25 16.56
CA ALA A 956 -10.14 -7.46 16.54
C ALA A 956 -8.68 -7.16 16.08
N PHE A 957 -8.46 -6.01 15.46
CA PHE A 957 -7.12 -5.52 15.08
C PHE A 957 -6.48 -4.69 16.21
N ASP A 958 -7.30 -3.96 16.98
CA ASP A 958 -6.85 -3.14 18.13
C ASP A 958 -6.26 -3.99 19.27
N ALA A 959 -6.75 -5.23 19.44
CA ALA A 959 -6.21 -6.21 20.40
C ALA A 959 -4.80 -6.73 20.04
N ARG A 960 -4.28 -6.44 18.84
CA ARG A 960 -2.93 -6.86 18.39
C ARG A 960 -2.09 -5.69 17.90
N LYS A 961 -1.94 -4.67 18.75
CA LYS A 961 -0.76 -3.78 18.81
C LYS A 961 0.60 -4.52 18.99
N GLN A 962 0.70 -5.81 18.64
CA GLN A 962 1.92 -6.62 18.64
C GLN A 962 2.26 -7.16 17.23
N ARG A 963 3.06 -6.36 16.52
CA ARG A 963 4.24 -6.76 15.72
C ARG A 963 4.15 -7.23 14.26
N ARG A 964 3.02 -7.59 13.65
CA ARG A 964 3.03 -8.10 12.25
C ARG A 964 1.81 -7.62 11.43
N GLY A 965 2.05 -6.84 10.35
CA GLY A 965 1.02 -6.33 9.43
C GLY A 965 0.34 -7.42 8.58
N PRO A 966 -0.58 -7.06 7.63
CA PRO A 966 -1.32 -8.03 6.84
C PRO A 966 -0.43 -8.84 5.88
N ASP A 967 -0.99 -9.91 5.31
CA ASP A 967 -0.39 -10.56 4.13
C ASP A 967 -0.59 -9.67 2.90
N PHE A 968 0.24 -9.83 1.87
CA PHE A 968 0.13 -9.05 0.64
C PHE A 968 0.10 -9.94 -0.59
N LEU A 969 -0.79 -9.62 -1.52
CA LEU A 969 -0.63 -9.96 -2.93
C LEU A 969 0.27 -8.88 -3.54
N ILE A 970 1.42 -9.28 -4.08
CA ILE A 970 2.40 -8.41 -4.72
C ILE A 970 2.30 -8.66 -6.22
N ILE A 971 2.06 -7.60 -7.00
CA ILE A 971 1.93 -7.71 -8.45
C ILE A 971 2.96 -6.81 -9.12
N HIS A 972 3.86 -7.43 -9.87
CA HIS A 972 4.81 -6.75 -10.76
C HIS A 972 4.22 -6.72 -12.16
N TRP A 973 3.98 -5.51 -12.67
CA TRP A 973 3.35 -5.33 -13.98
C TRP A 973 4.35 -5.33 -15.14
N ASN A 974 5.65 -5.22 -14.83
CA ASN A 974 6.73 -5.17 -15.81
C ASN A 974 6.41 -4.18 -16.95
N ASN A 975 6.28 -4.69 -18.17
CA ASN A 975 6.02 -3.93 -19.38
C ASN A 975 4.53 -3.74 -19.73
N LEU A 976 3.60 -4.05 -18.82
CA LEU A 976 2.17 -3.77 -19.03
C LEU A 976 1.93 -2.24 -19.16
N PRO A 977 1.11 -1.78 -20.12
CA PRO A 977 0.76 -0.36 -20.24
C PRO A 977 0.18 0.20 -18.93
N ARG A 978 0.60 1.40 -18.53
CA ARG A 978 0.27 2.04 -17.24
C ARG A 978 -1.16 2.58 -17.15
N ASP A 979 -1.84 2.68 -18.29
CA ASP A 979 -3.25 3.05 -18.44
C ASP A 979 -4.17 1.82 -18.52
N SER A 980 -3.64 0.60 -18.30
CA SER A 980 -4.47 -0.61 -18.18
C SER A 980 -5.31 -0.56 -16.90
N LYS A 981 -6.61 -0.90 -17.01
CA LYS A 981 -7.50 -1.06 -15.84
C LYS A 981 -7.40 -2.49 -15.34
N ILE A 982 -7.16 -2.65 -14.04
CA ILE A 982 -7.12 -3.95 -13.39
C ILE A 982 -8.31 -4.06 -12.46
N VAL A 983 -9.02 -5.19 -12.51
CA VAL A 983 -10.10 -5.53 -11.60
C VAL A 983 -9.83 -6.89 -10.98
N VAL A 984 -9.93 -6.95 -9.65
CA VAL A 984 -9.85 -8.21 -8.89
C VAL A 984 -11.21 -8.48 -8.28
N TYR A 985 -11.75 -9.66 -8.54
CA TYR A 985 -13.01 -10.15 -7.97
C TYR A 985 -12.74 -11.33 -7.04
N MET A 986 -13.20 -11.25 -5.79
CA MET A 986 -13.09 -12.30 -4.78
C MET A 986 -14.43 -12.44 -4.04
N PRO A 987 -15.27 -13.43 -4.38
CA PRO A 987 -16.65 -13.53 -3.88
C PRO A 987 -16.75 -13.72 -2.37
N ASP A 988 -15.73 -14.31 -1.75
CA ASP A 988 -15.68 -14.55 -0.30
C ASP A 988 -15.12 -13.35 0.49
N VAL A 989 -14.65 -12.29 -0.18
CA VAL A 989 -13.98 -11.15 0.45
C VAL A 989 -14.73 -9.86 0.15
N LYS A 990 -15.10 -9.11 1.19
CA LYS A 990 -15.69 -7.78 0.99
C LYS A 990 -14.62 -6.78 0.59
N THR A 991 -14.89 -5.96 -0.41
CA THR A 991 -14.00 -4.88 -0.84
C THR A 991 -13.72 -3.89 0.29
N ASP A 992 -14.70 -3.65 1.17
CA ASP A 992 -14.55 -2.76 2.32
C ASP A 992 -13.49 -3.27 3.31
N ASP A 993 -13.30 -4.59 3.43
CA ASP A 993 -12.25 -5.17 4.28
C ASP A 993 -10.85 -4.88 3.72
N ILE A 994 -10.72 -4.92 2.39
CA ILE A 994 -9.46 -4.60 1.70
C ILE A 994 -9.14 -3.13 1.86
N LEU A 995 -10.14 -2.25 1.66
CA LEU A 995 -9.99 -0.81 1.84
C LEU A 995 -9.66 -0.44 3.29
N ALA A 996 -10.29 -1.09 4.27
CA ALA A 996 -9.99 -0.88 5.69
C ALA A 996 -8.57 -1.33 6.06
N LEU A 997 -8.12 -2.48 5.54
CA LEU A 997 -6.74 -2.94 5.73
C LEU A 997 -5.73 -2.03 5.01
N GLU A 998 -6.10 -1.46 3.87
CA GLU A 998 -5.26 -0.53 3.13
C GLU A 998 -5.09 0.78 3.92
N ASP A 999 -6.18 1.35 4.42
CA ASP A 999 -6.20 2.53 5.29
C ASP A 999 -5.38 2.31 6.57
N TYR A 1000 -5.38 1.09 7.10
CA TYR A 1000 -4.55 0.73 8.25
C TYR A 1000 -3.07 0.52 7.89
N ALA A 1001 -2.79 -0.14 6.76
CA ALA A 1001 -1.45 -0.61 6.42
C ALA A 1001 -0.58 0.46 5.76
N ARG A 1002 -1.13 1.62 5.37
CA ARG A 1002 -0.41 2.64 4.57
C ARG A 1002 -0.76 4.06 4.99
N LEU A 1003 0.23 4.94 4.81
CA LEU A 1003 0.07 6.41 4.83
C LEU A 1003 -0.01 7.00 3.41
N SER A 1004 0.16 6.18 2.39
CA SER A 1004 0.22 6.60 0.99
C SER A 1004 -1.19 6.54 0.37
N PRO A 1005 -1.60 7.54 -0.44
CA PRO A 1005 -2.85 7.47 -1.18
C PRO A 1005 -2.92 6.23 -2.07
N THR A 1006 -3.92 5.37 -1.84
CA THR A 1006 -4.18 4.21 -2.70
C THR A 1006 -5.05 4.61 -3.89
N LYS A 1007 -4.87 3.92 -5.01
CA LYS A 1007 -5.76 4.03 -6.18
C LYS A 1007 -6.78 2.89 -6.24
N ILE A 1008 -6.90 2.09 -5.17
CA ILE A 1008 -7.92 1.04 -5.08
C ILE A 1008 -9.30 1.69 -5.02
N LYS A 1009 -10.15 1.36 -5.99
CA LYS A 1009 -11.53 1.82 -6.07
C LYS A 1009 -12.47 0.63 -5.91
N LYS A 1010 -13.45 0.77 -5.04
CA LYS A 1010 -14.57 -0.17 -4.96
C LYS A 1010 -15.36 -0.11 -6.27
N GLU A 1011 -15.48 -1.25 -6.95
CA GLU A 1011 -16.38 -1.41 -8.11
C GLU A 1011 -17.73 -1.95 -7.63
N ASP A 1012 -17.70 -2.94 -6.74
CA ASP A 1012 -18.88 -3.52 -6.09
C ASP A 1012 -18.51 -4.16 -4.72
N GLU A 1013 -19.43 -4.89 -4.08
CA GLU A 1013 -19.23 -5.49 -2.75
C GLU A 1013 -18.01 -6.43 -2.67
N ASN A 1014 -17.63 -7.08 -3.77
CA ASN A 1014 -16.57 -8.10 -3.80
C ASN A 1014 -15.51 -7.86 -4.90
N SER A 1015 -15.57 -6.70 -5.56
CA SER A 1015 -14.66 -6.31 -6.62
C SER A 1015 -14.06 -4.94 -6.36
N PHE A 1016 -12.77 -4.82 -6.64
CA PHE A 1016 -12.07 -3.56 -6.63
C PHE A 1016 -11.18 -3.43 -7.86
N SER A 1017 -10.93 -2.18 -8.25
CA SER A 1017 -10.07 -1.84 -9.37
C SER A 1017 -8.92 -0.95 -8.95
N PHE A 1018 -7.86 -0.95 -9.76
CA PHE A 1018 -6.72 -0.05 -9.66
C PHE A 1018 -5.99 0.00 -10.99
N ILE A 1019 -5.10 0.96 -11.17
CA ILE A 1019 -4.27 1.08 -12.38
C ILE A 1019 -2.93 0.37 -12.19
N SER A 1020 -2.33 -0.09 -13.27
CA SER A 1020 -1.00 -0.68 -13.26
C SER A 1020 0.08 0.37 -12.92
N SER A 1021 0.97 -0.01 -12.02
CA SER A 1021 2.19 0.75 -11.69
C SER A 1021 3.43 -0.08 -12.00
N ASP A 1022 4.60 0.23 -11.44
CA ASP A 1022 5.75 -0.69 -11.50
C ASP A 1022 5.47 -1.94 -10.64
N ILE A 1023 4.93 -1.69 -9.44
CA ILE A 1023 4.53 -2.73 -8.47
C ILE A 1023 3.27 -2.29 -7.71
N ASN A 1024 2.38 -3.23 -7.40
CA ASN A 1024 1.28 -2.99 -6.48
C ASN A 1024 1.30 -4.02 -5.35
N TYR A 1025 1.10 -3.53 -4.13
CA TYR A 1025 0.82 -4.35 -2.96
C TYR A 1025 -0.69 -4.29 -2.73
N ILE A 1026 -1.35 -5.41 -2.50
CA ILE A 1026 -2.77 -5.47 -2.15
C ILE A 1026 -2.88 -6.26 -0.84
N PRO A 1027 -3.43 -5.68 0.24
CA PRO A 1027 -3.53 -6.37 1.51
C PRO A 1027 -4.54 -7.52 1.40
N VAL A 1028 -4.18 -8.67 1.94
CA VAL A 1028 -5.03 -9.87 1.94
C VAL A 1028 -5.63 -10.03 3.34
N PRO A 1029 -6.96 -9.97 3.48
CA PRO A 1029 -7.63 -10.24 4.74
C PRO A 1029 -7.33 -11.64 5.29
N GLY A 1030 -7.03 -11.72 6.59
CA GLY A 1030 -6.76 -12.98 7.30
C GLY A 1030 -8.01 -13.61 7.93
N GLY A 1031 -7.85 -14.76 8.58
CA GLY A 1031 -8.91 -15.40 9.39
C GLY A 1031 -9.78 -16.42 8.65
N PHE A 1032 -9.61 -16.58 7.34
CA PHE A 1032 -10.36 -17.56 6.55
C PHE A 1032 -9.85 -18.98 6.80
N GLN A 1033 -10.79 -19.92 6.89
CA GLN A 1033 -10.50 -21.34 7.10
C GLN A 1033 -10.18 -22.08 5.78
N LYS A 1034 -10.51 -21.48 4.64
CA LYS A 1034 -10.32 -22.01 3.28
C LYS A 1034 -9.48 -21.04 2.45
N ASN A 1035 -8.90 -21.55 1.36
CA ASN A 1035 -8.26 -20.70 0.35
C ASN A 1035 -9.32 -19.85 -0.36
N ILE A 1036 -8.91 -18.67 -0.83
CA ILE A 1036 -9.79 -17.68 -1.46
C ILE A 1036 -9.62 -17.77 -2.97
N PRO A 1037 -10.67 -18.12 -3.74
CA PRO A 1037 -10.62 -18.05 -5.19
C PRO A 1037 -10.77 -16.61 -5.67
N GLY A 1038 -10.03 -16.24 -6.70
CA GLY A 1038 -10.04 -14.91 -7.29
C GLY A 1038 -10.06 -14.94 -8.82
N LEU A 1039 -10.57 -13.86 -9.41
CA LEU A 1039 -10.51 -13.59 -10.85
C LEU A 1039 -9.76 -12.27 -11.06
N LEU A 1040 -8.63 -12.34 -11.75
CA LEU A 1040 -7.89 -11.16 -12.20
C LEU A 1040 -8.34 -10.82 -13.61
N THR A 1041 -8.81 -9.59 -13.80
CA THR A 1041 -9.22 -9.03 -15.10
C THR A 1041 -8.33 -7.84 -15.43
N ILE A 1042 -7.77 -7.81 -16.64
CA ILE A 1042 -6.93 -6.72 -17.13
C ILE A 1042 -7.51 -6.22 -18.44
N GLU A 1043 -7.92 -4.96 -18.48
CA GLU A 1043 -8.34 -4.25 -19.68
C GLU A 1043 -7.14 -3.48 -20.24
N LEU A 1044 -6.66 -3.91 -21.41
CA LEU A 1044 -5.54 -3.25 -22.09
C LEU A 1044 -6.02 -2.02 -22.87
N PRO A 1045 -5.17 -0.99 -23.04
CA PRO A 1045 -5.51 0.19 -23.82
C PRO A 1045 -5.54 -0.09 -25.34
N ASN A 1046 -6.24 0.76 -26.09
CA ASN A 1046 -6.41 0.63 -27.54
C ASN A 1046 -5.12 0.79 -28.36
N ASN A 1047 -4.02 1.24 -27.75
CA ASN A 1047 -2.75 1.51 -28.44
C ASN A 1047 -1.78 0.31 -28.45
N ILE A 1048 -2.16 -0.84 -27.87
CA ILE A 1048 -1.38 -2.09 -27.99
C ILE A 1048 -1.32 -2.54 -29.45
N VAL A 1049 -0.34 -3.34 -29.86
CA VAL A 1049 -0.17 -3.82 -31.24
C VAL A 1049 0.22 -5.29 -31.31
N LYS A 1050 -0.19 -5.97 -32.39
CA LYS A 1050 0.17 -7.36 -32.68
C LYS A 1050 1.68 -7.60 -32.53
N GLY A 1051 2.03 -8.69 -31.85
CA GLY A 1051 3.42 -9.11 -31.63
C GLY A 1051 4.00 -8.64 -30.30
N GLN A 1052 3.31 -7.75 -29.58
CA GLN A 1052 3.65 -7.44 -28.20
C GLN A 1052 3.35 -8.64 -27.28
N LEU A 1053 4.15 -8.76 -26.22
CA LEU A 1053 3.96 -9.72 -25.14
C LEU A 1053 4.09 -8.97 -23.81
N PHE A 1054 3.03 -8.97 -23.02
CA PHE A 1054 3.06 -8.43 -21.66
C PHE A 1054 3.22 -9.57 -20.65
N LYS A 1055 3.96 -9.31 -19.57
CA LYS A 1055 4.19 -10.28 -18.49
C LYS A 1055 3.80 -9.65 -17.16
N VAL A 1056 2.91 -10.29 -16.42
CA VAL A 1056 2.50 -9.85 -15.08
C VAL A 1056 2.89 -10.93 -14.08
N LEU A 1057 3.75 -10.61 -13.11
CA LEU A 1057 4.12 -11.53 -12.04
C LEU A 1057 3.27 -11.24 -10.80
N VAL A 1058 2.56 -12.25 -10.33
CA VAL A 1058 1.74 -12.21 -9.12
C VAL A 1058 2.39 -13.11 -8.07
N GLN A 1059 2.66 -12.56 -6.89
CA GLN A 1059 3.24 -13.26 -5.75
C GLN A 1059 2.37 -13.04 -4.52
N GLN A 1060 2.41 -13.97 -3.57
CA GLN A 1060 1.88 -13.72 -2.23
C GLN A 1060 3.02 -13.71 -1.22
N ALA A 1061 3.02 -12.68 -0.36
CA ALA A 1061 3.99 -12.50 0.69
C ALA A 1061 3.31 -12.58 2.06
N ARG A 1062 3.87 -13.39 2.96
CA ARG A 1062 3.33 -13.67 4.29
C ARG A 1062 4.44 -13.70 5.34
N PHE A 1063 4.11 -13.36 6.59
CA PHE A 1063 5.01 -13.55 7.72
C PHE A 1063 5.27 -15.03 7.99
N TYR A 1064 6.54 -15.44 7.93
CA TYR A 1064 7.04 -16.74 8.35
C TYR A 1064 8.09 -16.53 9.45
N GLY A 1065 7.71 -16.80 10.70
CA GLY A 1065 8.48 -16.29 11.83
C GLY A 1065 8.48 -14.75 11.85
N ASN A 1066 9.62 -14.10 12.11
CA ASN A 1066 9.71 -12.63 12.18
C ASN A 1066 9.93 -11.94 10.82
N ALA A 1067 10.07 -12.70 9.72
CA ALA A 1067 10.35 -12.15 8.40
C ALA A 1067 9.20 -12.45 7.43
N ARG A 1068 9.04 -11.60 6.42
CA ARG A 1068 8.10 -11.85 5.32
C ARG A 1068 8.80 -12.62 4.20
N ARG A 1069 8.13 -13.63 3.67
CA ARG A 1069 8.65 -14.46 2.56
C ARG A 1069 7.61 -14.57 1.47
N ILE A 1070 8.06 -14.71 0.22
CA ILE A 1070 7.19 -15.11 -0.88
C ILE A 1070 6.82 -16.57 -0.69
N ILE A 1071 5.52 -16.87 -0.67
CA ILE A 1071 4.99 -18.21 -0.40
C ILE A 1071 4.49 -18.92 -1.66
N GLY A 1072 4.39 -18.20 -2.77
CA GLY A 1072 4.03 -18.72 -4.07
C GLY A 1072 3.96 -17.60 -5.10
N SER A 1073 4.16 -17.99 -6.36
CA SER A 1073 4.35 -17.06 -7.48
C SER A 1073 3.70 -17.64 -8.73
N PHE A 1074 3.05 -16.80 -9.53
CA PHE A 1074 2.69 -17.14 -10.89
C PHE A 1074 2.87 -15.94 -11.83
N GLN A 1075 3.28 -16.19 -13.07
CA GLN A 1075 3.38 -15.18 -14.13
C GLN A 1075 2.27 -15.37 -15.16
N PHE A 1076 1.56 -14.30 -15.47
CA PHE A 1076 0.54 -14.22 -16.48
C PHE A 1076 1.10 -13.61 -17.77
N ASN A 1077 1.08 -14.36 -18.86
CA ASN A 1077 1.56 -13.93 -20.17
C ASN A 1077 0.39 -13.48 -21.06
N ILE A 1078 0.51 -12.29 -21.65
CA ILE A 1078 -0.50 -11.70 -22.52
C ILE A 1078 0.08 -11.42 -23.91
N PRO A 1079 0.11 -12.42 -24.80
CA PRO A 1079 0.48 -12.22 -26.20
C PRO A 1079 -0.62 -11.49 -26.98
N VAL A 1080 -0.25 -10.41 -27.66
CA VAL A 1080 -1.15 -9.63 -28.53
C VAL A 1080 -1.15 -10.22 -29.95
N SER A 1081 -2.32 -10.64 -30.43
CA SER A 1081 -2.50 -11.35 -31.70
C SER A 1081 -3.69 -10.81 -32.52
N THR A 1082 -3.98 -11.40 -33.68
CA THR A 1082 -5.11 -11.03 -34.53
C THR A 1082 -6.39 -11.76 -34.13
N ALA A 1083 -7.54 -11.12 -34.37
CA ALA A 1083 -8.84 -11.69 -34.05
C ALA A 1083 -9.07 -13.09 -34.66
N GLU A 1084 -8.67 -13.30 -35.92
CA GLU A 1084 -8.77 -14.60 -36.61
C GLU A 1084 -8.06 -15.74 -35.84
N ARG A 1085 -6.90 -15.45 -35.25
CA ARG A 1085 -6.13 -16.45 -34.50
C ARG A 1085 -6.71 -16.71 -33.12
N ILE A 1086 -7.28 -15.68 -32.49
CA ILE A 1086 -7.77 -15.74 -31.11
C ILE A 1086 -9.18 -16.32 -31.05
N LEU A 1087 -10.05 -16.02 -32.02
CA LEU A 1087 -11.45 -16.42 -32.00
C LEU A 1087 -11.64 -17.92 -31.76
N LYS A 1088 -10.90 -18.77 -32.49
CA LYS A 1088 -10.98 -20.23 -32.31
C LYS A 1088 -10.49 -20.68 -30.93
N ILE A 1089 -9.49 -20.02 -30.37
CA ILE A 1089 -8.96 -20.31 -29.04
C ILE A 1089 -10.03 -19.97 -27.99
N GLU A 1090 -10.66 -18.80 -28.09
CA GLU A 1090 -11.65 -18.36 -27.11
C GLU A 1090 -12.98 -19.10 -27.22
N MET A 1091 -13.40 -19.50 -28.42
CA MET A 1091 -14.54 -20.40 -28.59
C MET A 1091 -14.30 -21.76 -27.92
N ARG A 1092 -13.07 -22.29 -28.02
CA ARG A 1092 -12.66 -23.53 -27.34
C ARG A 1092 -12.63 -23.36 -25.82
N ASN A 1093 -12.06 -22.26 -25.34
CA ASN A 1093 -12.04 -21.89 -23.92
C ASN A 1093 -13.47 -21.75 -23.36
N LEU A 1094 -14.35 -21.05 -24.06
CA LEU A 1094 -15.74 -20.86 -23.67
C LEU A 1094 -16.47 -22.20 -23.53
N SER A 1095 -16.30 -23.10 -24.49
CA SER A 1095 -16.92 -24.43 -24.49
C SER A 1095 -16.53 -25.26 -23.26
N ILE A 1096 -15.23 -25.33 -22.94
CA ILE A 1096 -14.77 -26.08 -21.77
C ILE A 1096 -15.18 -25.39 -20.46
N LEU A 1097 -15.10 -24.06 -20.38
CA LEU A 1097 -15.53 -23.32 -19.19
C LEU A 1097 -17.01 -23.54 -18.89
N GLN A 1098 -17.88 -23.49 -19.90
CA GLN A 1098 -19.30 -23.80 -19.76
C GLN A 1098 -19.53 -25.26 -19.33
N TYR A 1099 -18.80 -26.21 -19.91
CA TYR A 1099 -18.88 -27.63 -19.53
C TYR A 1099 -18.51 -27.85 -18.05
N VAL A 1100 -17.37 -27.31 -17.61
CA VAL A 1100 -16.92 -27.39 -16.21
C VAL A 1100 -17.96 -26.76 -15.29
N ARG A 1101 -18.47 -25.58 -15.65
CA ARG A 1101 -19.45 -24.83 -14.85
C ARG A 1101 -20.78 -25.58 -14.67
N GLN A 1102 -21.20 -26.39 -15.64
CA GLN A 1102 -22.41 -27.21 -15.52
C GLN A 1102 -22.26 -28.34 -14.50
N THR A 1103 -21.03 -28.78 -14.21
CA THR A 1103 -20.74 -29.86 -13.25
C THR A 1103 -20.51 -29.38 -11.81
N MET A 1104 -20.38 -28.06 -11.60
CA MET A 1104 -20.12 -27.48 -10.29
C MET A 1104 -21.39 -27.48 -9.41
N ALA A 1105 -21.24 -27.91 -8.15
CA ALA A 1105 -22.28 -27.76 -7.14
C ALA A 1105 -22.57 -26.28 -6.86
N THR A 1106 -23.80 -25.96 -6.46
CA THR A 1106 -24.20 -24.57 -6.11
C THR A 1106 -23.41 -23.99 -4.94
N THR A 1107 -22.82 -24.85 -4.10
CA THR A 1107 -21.98 -24.51 -2.96
C THR A 1107 -20.47 -24.47 -3.28
N ASP A 1108 -20.05 -24.78 -4.51
CA ASP A 1108 -18.64 -24.71 -4.90
C ASP A 1108 -18.19 -23.24 -4.90
N PRO A 1109 -17.13 -22.87 -4.13
CA PRO A 1109 -16.67 -21.48 -4.04
C PRO A 1109 -16.18 -20.90 -5.38
N TRP A 1110 -15.83 -21.75 -6.35
CA TRP A 1110 -15.43 -21.32 -7.69
C TRP A 1110 -16.60 -20.98 -8.62
N ARG A 1111 -17.84 -21.32 -8.25
CA ARG A 1111 -19.00 -21.19 -9.14
C ARG A 1111 -19.24 -19.74 -9.57
N LEU A 1112 -19.18 -18.79 -8.63
CA LEU A 1112 -19.37 -17.36 -8.90
C LEU A 1112 -18.22 -16.77 -9.74
N ILE A 1113 -16.99 -17.25 -9.52
CA ILE A 1113 -15.83 -16.90 -10.34
C ILE A 1113 -16.05 -17.32 -11.80
N PHE A 1114 -16.50 -18.57 -12.01
CA PHE A 1114 -16.75 -19.10 -13.36
C PHE A 1114 -17.92 -18.39 -14.05
N ASP A 1115 -18.97 -18.02 -13.31
CA ASP A 1115 -20.08 -17.23 -13.87
C ASP A 1115 -19.56 -15.93 -14.48
N ARG A 1116 -18.71 -15.20 -13.74
CA ARG A 1116 -18.12 -13.95 -14.24
C ARG A 1116 -17.10 -14.18 -15.36
N TYR A 1117 -16.32 -15.25 -15.28
CA TYR A 1117 -15.31 -15.58 -16.29
C TYR A 1117 -15.95 -15.97 -17.62
N ILE A 1118 -16.99 -16.79 -17.61
CA ILE A 1118 -17.74 -17.19 -18.81
C ILE A 1118 -18.36 -15.97 -19.50
N THR A 1119 -18.91 -15.02 -18.74
CA THR A 1119 -19.42 -13.77 -19.31
C THR A 1119 -18.32 -13.02 -20.06
N GLY A 1120 -17.16 -12.79 -19.44
CA GLY A 1120 -16.07 -12.06 -20.10
C GLY A 1120 -15.51 -12.77 -21.35
N VAL A 1121 -15.39 -14.11 -21.32
CA VAL A 1121 -14.98 -14.88 -22.50
C VAL A 1121 -16.07 -14.86 -23.59
N SER A 1122 -17.36 -14.87 -23.21
CA SER A 1122 -18.47 -14.74 -24.16
C SER A 1122 -18.45 -13.39 -24.87
N ASP A 1123 -18.31 -12.30 -24.12
CA ASP A 1123 -18.20 -10.94 -24.67
C ASP A 1123 -16.99 -10.78 -25.60
N LYS A 1124 -15.88 -11.47 -25.28
CA LYS A 1124 -14.70 -11.55 -26.14
C LYS A 1124 -14.98 -12.33 -27.42
N VAL A 1125 -15.63 -13.51 -27.35
CA VAL A 1125 -15.99 -14.31 -28.54
C VAL A 1125 -16.88 -13.49 -29.48
N ASP A 1126 -17.90 -12.81 -28.95
CA ASP A 1126 -18.79 -11.97 -29.75
C ASP A 1126 -18.04 -10.76 -30.34
N GLY A 1127 -17.19 -10.11 -29.55
CA GLY A 1127 -16.35 -8.98 -30.00
C GLY A 1127 -15.36 -9.36 -31.10
N LEU A 1128 -14.86 -10.60 -31.11
CA LEU A 1128 -13.95 -11.13 -32.13
C LEU A 1128 -14.67 -11.54 -33.43
N GLY A 1129 -15.99 -11.37 -33.51
CA GLY A 1129 -16.82 -11.74 -34.66
C GLY A 1129 -17.37 -13.16 -34.62
N GLY A 1130 -17.32 -13.83 -33.46
CA GLY A 1130 -17.99 -15.11 -33.20
C GLY A 1130 -19.45 -14.95 -32.78
N ASN A 1131 -20.03 -16.05 -32.30
CA ASN A 1131 -21.33 -16.05 -31.62
C ASN A 1131 -21.24 -17.00 -30.41
N ALA A 1132 -21.06 -16.41 -29.23
CA ALA A 1132 -20.90 -17.11 -27.96
C ALA A 1132 -22.13 -17.96 -27.61
N SER A 1133 -23.33 -17.53 -28.01
CA SER A 1133 -24.57 -18.29 -27.78
C SER A 1133 -24.63 -19.61 -28.57
N ASN A 1134 -23.85 -19.73 -29.64
CA ASN A 1134 -23.74 -20.95 -30.44
C ASN A 1134 -22.61 -21.88 -29.97
N VAL A 1135 -21.81 -21.47 -28.98
CA VAL A 1135 -20.75 -22.31 -28.43
C VAL A 1135 -21.39 -23.28 -27.41
N PRO A 1136 -21.32 -24.61 -27.63
CA PRO A 1136 -21.88 -25.58 -26.71
C PRO A 1136 -20.94 -25.83 -25.54
N ALA A 1137 -21.50 -26.21 -24.40
CA ALA A 1137 -20.75 -26.80 -23.30
C ALA A 1137 -20.27 -28.21 -23.68
N ALA A 1138 -18.99 -28.38 -24.02
CA ALA A 1138 -18.44 -29.66 -24.45
C ALA A 1138 -17.02 -29.92 -23.91
N PRO A 1139 -16.64 -31.19 -23.72
CA PRO A 1139 -15.28 -31.58 -23.31
C PRO A 1139 -14.27 -31.63 -24.48
N ASP A 1140 -14.72 -31.42 -25.71
CA ASP A 1140 -13.94 -31.50 -26.95
C ASP A 1140 -14.26 -30.32 -27.91
N ASP A 1141 -13.50 -30.19 -29.00
CA ASP A 1141 -13.69 -29.14 -30.02
C ASP A 1141 -14.32 -29.64 -31.34
N ARG A 1142 -14.84 -30.87 -31.40
CA ARG A 1142 -15.31 -31.47 -32.67
C ARG A 1142 -16.51 -30.73 -33.25
N TRP A 1143 -17.31 -30.11 -32.38
CA TRP A 1143 -18.43 -29.26 -32.75
C TRP A 1143 -18.00 -28.05 -33.60
N LEU A 1144 -16.79 -27.50 -33.37
CA LEU A 1144 -16.26 -26.35 -34.10
C LEU A 1144 -16.07 -26.64 -35.59
N TYR A 1145 -15.86 -27.92 -35.95
CA TYR A 1145 -15.59 -28.39 -37.32
C TYR A 1145 -16.83 -28.95 -38.03
N ASN A 1146 -17.96 -29.05 -37.32
CA ASN A 1146 -19.24 -29.40 -37.91
C ASN A 1146 -20.09 -28.17 -38.29
N ILE A 1147 -19.78 -26.98 -37.75
CA ILE A 1147 -20.48 -25.72 -38.06
C ILE A 1147 -20.37 -25.33 -39.56
N ASP A 1148 -19.29 -25.71 -40.24
CA ASP A 1148 -19.11 -25.46 -41.68
C ASP A 1148 -19.93 -26.40 -42.59
N LYS A 1149 -20.54 -27.46 -42.06
CA LYS A 1149 -21.32 -28.43 -42.85
C LYS A 1149 -22.79 -28.07 -43.06
N ASP A 1150 -23.32 -27.12 -42.28
CA ASP A 1150 -24.74 -26.73 -42.30
C ASP A 1150 -25.00 -25.34 -42.93
N LEU A 1151 -23.99 -24.72 -43.56
CA LEU A 1151 -24.23 -23.53 -44.38
C LEU A 1151 -24.96 -23.94 -45.68
N PRO A 1152 -26.11 -23.31 -46.02
CA PRO A 1152 -26.79 -23.59 -47.27
C PRO A 1152 -25.81 -23.31 -48.43
N MET A 1153 -25.82 -24.22 -49.40
CA MET A 1153 -24.95 -24.30 -50.59
C MET A 1153 -24.72 -22.97 -51.35
N ALA A 1154 -25.54 -21.93 -51.09
CA ALA A 1154 -25.43 -20.59 -51.62
C ALA A 1154 -24.18 -19.81 -51.15
N ASP A 1155 -23.76 -19.93 -49.88
CA ASP A 1155 -22.61 -19.16 -49.35
C ASP A 1155 -21.25 -19.72 -49.81
N THR A 1156 -21.18 -21.02 -50.05
CA THR A 1156 -19.98 -21.68 -50.59
C THR A 1156 -19.74 -21.23 -52.04
N ILE A 1157 -20.80 -21.01 -52.82
CA ILE A 1157 -20.71 -20.48 -54.18
C ILE A 1157 -20.24 -19.02 -54.18
N ILE A 1158 -20.72 -18.18 -53.26
CA ILE A 1158 -20.28 -16.77 -53.15
C ILE A 1158 -18.81 -16.68 -52.70
N LYS A 1159 -18.37 -17.53 -51.75
CA LYS A 1159 -16.96 -17.59 -51.33
C LYS A 1159 -16.04 -18.12 -52.44
N LEU A 1160 -16.45 -19.14 -53.20
CA LEU A 1160 -15.71 -19.61 -54.39
C LEU A 1160 -15.68 -18.56 -55.51
N PHE A 1161 -16.78 -17.83 -55.74
CA PHE A 1161 -16.85 -16.76 -56.74
C PHE A 1161 -15.92 -15.60 -56.36
N ASN A 1162 -15.90 -15.18 -55.08
CA ASN A 1162 -14.99 -14.14 -54.58
C ASN A 1162 -13.51 -14.58 -54.56
N HIS A 1163 -13.22 -15.86 -54.31
CA HIS A 1163 -11.85 -16.39 -54.35
C HIS A 1163 -11.34 -16.50 -55.80
N CYS A 1164 -12.20 -16.88 -56.76
CA CYS A 1164 -11.89 -16.86 -58.19
C CYS A 1164 -11.70 -15.43 -58.73
N CYS A 1165 -12.56 -14.48 -58.35
CA CYS A 1165 -12.42 -13.06 -58.76
C CYS A 1165 -11.14 -12.40 -58.21
N LYS A 1166 -10.73 -12.74 -56.97
CA LYS A 1166 -9.45 -12.27 -56.40
C LYS A 1166 -8.23 -12.87 -57.10
N ARG A 1167 -8.27 -14.16 -57.47
CA ARG A 1167 -7.19 -14.80 -58.26
C ARG A 1167 -7.11 -14.25 -59.69
N ILE A 1168 -8.24 -13.98 -60.34
CA ILE A 1168 -8.28 -13.36 -61.68
C ILE A 1168 -7.75 -11.92 -61.63
N SER A 1169 -8.08 -11.15 -60.58
CA SER A 1169 -7.55 -9.79 -60.39
C SER A 1169 -6.04 -9.78 -60.12
N PHE A 1170 -5.52 -10.76 -59.37
CA PHE A 1170 -4.08 -10.91 -59.13
C PHE A 1170 -3.33 -11.36 -60.39
N LEU A 1171 -3.92 -12.25 -61.20
CA LEU A 1171 -3.37 -12.66 -62.49
C LEU A 1171 -3.35 -11.51 -63.50
N LEU A 1172 -4.42 -10.70 -63.55
CA LEU A 1172 -4.49 -9.48 -64.37
C LEU A 1172 -3.47 -8.43 -63.93
N LEU A 1173 -3.24 -8.27 -62.62
CA LEU A 1173 -2.20 -7.38 -62.08
C LEU A 1173 -0.79 -7.85 -62.48
N ILE A 1174 -0.51 -9.16 -62.40
CA ILE A 1174 0.76 -9.74 -62.86
C ILE A 1174 0.95 -9.52 -64.37
N ILE A 1175 -0.10 -9.73 -65.18
CA ILE A 1175 -0.06 -9.48 -66.62
C ILE A 1175 0.18 -8.00 -66.92
N PHE A 1176 -0.46 -7.08 -66.17
CA PHE A 1176 -0.25 -5.64 -66.30
C PHE A 1176 1.18 -5.23 -65.93
N VAL A 1177 1.75 -5.81 -64.87
CA VAL A 1177 3.14 -5.58 -64.46
C VAL A 1177 4.11 -6.12 -65.51
N ILE A 1178 3.86 -7.32 -66.06
CA ILE A 1178 4.69 -7.90 -67.13
C ILE A 1178 4.60 -7.04 -68.40
N LEU A 1179 3.41 -6.58 -68.79
CA LEU A 1179 3.22 -5.67 -69.93
C LEU A 1179 3.87 -4.30 -69.70
N ALA A 1180 3.81 -3.75 -68.48
CA ALA A 1180 4.49 -2.51 -68.13
C ALA A 1180 6.01 -2.68 -68.17
N ILE A 1181 6.56 -3.81 -67.69
CA ILE A 1181 7.98 -4.13 -67.80
C ILE A 1181 8.40 -4.32 -69.26
N LEU A 1182 7.57 -4.97 -70.09
CA LEU A 1182 7.81 -5.11 -71.53
C LEU A 1182 7.74 -3.78 -72.27
N LEU A 1183 6.83 -2.88 -71.87
CA LEU A 1183 6.72 -1.54 -72.43
C LEU A 1183 7.92 -0.67 -72.04
N ILE A 1184 8.37 -0.74 -70.78
CA ILE A 1184 9.60 -0.08 -70.31
C ILE A 1184 10.82 -0.64 -71.04
N TYR A 1185 10.89 -1.96 -71.23
CA TYR A 1185 11.97 -2.60 -72.00
C TYR A 1185 11.97 -2.21 -73.48
N LEU A 1186 10.79 -2.01 -74.10
CA LEU A 1186 10.65 -1.52 -75.47
C LEU A 1186 11.03 -0.04 -75.59
N ILE A 1187 10.61 0.80 -74.64
CA ILE A 1187 10.96 2.23 -74.60
C ILE A 1187 12.47 2.43 -74.44
N LEU A 1188 13.11 1.67 -73.55
CA LEU A 1188 14.57 1.69 -73.32
C LEU A 1188 15.39 1.13 -74.50
N LYS A 1189 14.75 0.53 -75.51
CA LYS A 1189 15.42 0.00 -76.72
C LYS A 1189 15.28 0.93 -77.93
N THR A 1190 14.53 2.03 -77.80
CA THR A 1190 14.29 3.04 -78.84
C THR A 1190 14.85 4.43 -78.49
N GLU A 1191 15.71 4.53 -77.47
CA GLU A 1191 16.59 5.68 -77.23
C GLU A 1191 18.07 5.30 -77.38
#